data_AF-A0A6N8R0B9-F1
#
_entry.id   AF-A0A6N8R0B9-F1
#
_cell.length_a   1.000
_cell.length_b   1.000
_cell.length_c   1.000
_cell.angle_alpha   90.00
_cell.angle_beta   90.00
_cell.angle_gamma   90.00
#
_symmetry.space_group_name_H-M   'P 1'
#
loop_
_entity.id
_entity.type
_entity.pdbx_description
1 polymer ?
#
loop_
_entity_poly.entity_id
_entity_poly.type
_entity_poly.pdbx_seq_one_letter_code
_entity_poly.pdbx_strand_id
1 'polypeptide(L)'
;MLTIQFLCPLPNGLHARPAWELKEQCSQWQSEITFINHRQNAKADAKSSLALIGTGTLFNDSCSLNISGSDEEQARRVLEEYIQVRFIDSDSVQPTQAELTAHPLPRSLSRLNPDLLYGNVLASGVGVGTLTLLQSDSLDSYRAIPASAQDSTRLEHSLATLAEQLNQQLRERDGESKTILSAHLSLIQDDEFAGNIRRLMTEQHQGLGAAIISNMEQVCAKLSASASDYLRERVSDIRDISEQLLHITWPELKPRNKLVLEKPTILVAEDLTPSQFLSLDLKNLAGMILEKTGRTSHTLILARASAIPVLSGLPLDAIARYAGQPAVLDAQCGVLAINPNDAVSGYYQVAQTLADKRQKQQAQAAAQLAYSRDNKRIDIAANIGTALEAPGAFANGAEGVGLFRTEMLYMDRDSAPDEQEQFEAYQQVLLAAGDKPIIFRTMDIGGDKSIPYLNIPQEENPFLGYRAVRIYPEFAGLFRTQLRAILRAASFGNAQLMIPMVHSLDQILWVKGEIQKAIVELKRDGLRHAETITLGIMVEVPSVCYIIDHFCDEVDFFSIGSNDMTQYLYAVDRNNPRVSPLYNPITPSFLRMLQQIVTTAHQRGKWVGICGELGGESRYLPLLLGLGLDELSMSSPRI
;
A
#
# COMPACT_ATOMS: atom_id res chain seq x y z
N MET A 1 -23.81 0.03 -36.46
CA MET A 1 -22.75 -0.86 -35.95
C MET A 1 -21.39 -0.26 -36.27
N LEU A 2 -20.73 0.29 -35.26
CA LEU A 2 -19.41 0.91 -35.35
C LEU A 2 -18.37 0.06 -34.63
N THR A 3 -17.15 0.02 -35.16
CA THR A 3 -16.05 -0.77 -34.58
C THR A 3 -14.87 0.12 -34.21
N ILE A 4 -14.32 -0.12 -33.02
CA ILE A 4 -13.03 0.43 -32.54
C ILE A 4 -12.03 -0.73 -32.52
N GLN A 5 -10.90 -0.59 -33.21
CA GLN A 5 -9.82 -1.59 -33.21
C GLN A 5 -8.61 -1.07 -32.45
N PHE A 6 -8.00 -1.93 -31.63
CA PHE A 6 -6.82 -1.56 -30.85
C PHE A 6 -5.98 -2.80 -30.49
N LEU A 7 -4.74 -2.56 -30.10
CA LEU A 7 -3.91 -3.57 -29.43
C LEU A 7 -4.08 -3.37 -27.93
N CYS A 8 -4.27 -4.46 -27.18
CA CYS A 8 -4.41 -4.41 -25.73
C CYS A 8 -3.18 -3.73 -25.10
N PRO A 9 -3.31 -2.53 -24.52
CA PRO A 9 -2.17 -1.74 -24.06
C PRO A 9 -1.69 -2.15 -22.67
N LEU A 10 -2.41 -3.06 -22.00
CA LEU A 10 -2.24 -3.44 -20.60
C LEU A 10 -1.08 -4.45 -20.43
N PRO A 11 0.02 -4.09 -19.74
CA PRO A 11 1.17 -4.99 -19.53
C PRO A 11 0.81 -6.36 -18.91
N ASN A 12 -0.18 -6.39 -18.01
CA ASN A 12 -0.67 -7.59 -17.34
C ASN A 12 -1.94 -8.18 -18.01
N GLY A 13 -2.33 -7.67 -19.17
CA GLY A 13 -3.54 -8.07 -19.90
C GLY A 13 -4.84 -7.52 -19.29
N LEU A 14 -5.97 -7.94 -19.85
CA LEU A 14 -7.31 -7.50 -19.41
C LEU A 14 -7.73 -8.25 -18.15
N HIS A 15 -7.36 -7.70 -17.00
CA HIS A 15 -7.68 -8.25 -15.68
C HIS A 15 -8.77 -7.47 -14.94
N ALA A 16 -9.07 -7.83 -13.69
CA ALA A 16 -10.30 -7.40 -13.03
C ALA A 16 -10.46 -5.88 -12.88
N ARG A 17 -9.36 -5.13 -12.65
CA ARG A 17 -9.44 -3.66 -12.55
C ARG A 17 -9.63 -3.00 -13.92
N PRO A 18 -8.78 -3.24 -14.94
CA PRO A 18 -9.02 -2.79 -16.31
C PRO A 18 -10.36 -3.23 -16.89
N ALA A 19 -10.80 -4.45 -16.58
CA ALA A 19 -12.11 -4.95 -17.00
C ALA A 19 -13.27 -4.27 -16.27
N TRP A 20 -13.08 -3.86 -15.01
CA TRP A 20 -14.04 -3.04 -14.27
C TRP A 20 -14.08 -1.61 -14.80
N GLU A 21 -12.93 -0.97 -14.99
CA GLU A 21 -12.87 0.40 -15.52
C GLU A 21 -13.43 0.45 -16.96
N LEU A 22 -13.09 -0.52 -17.81
CA LEU A 22 -13.66 -0.64 -19.15
C LEU A 22 -15.18 -0.90 -19.10
N LYS A 23 -15.65 -1.78 -18.20
CA LYS A 23 -17.07 -1.99 -17.96
C LYS A 23 -17.75 -0.67 -17.58
N GLU A 24 -17.23 0.07 -16.61
CA GLU A 24 -17.83 1.34 -16.15
C GLU A 24 -17.97 2.35 -17.30
N GLN A 25 -17.00 2.41 -18.21
CA GLN A 25 -17.12 3.26 -19.40
C GLN A 25 -18.17 2.72 -20.38
N CYS A 26 -18.28 1.41 -20.56
CA CYS A 26 -19.26 0.79 -21.45
C CYS A 26 -20.70 0.84 -20.89
N SER A 27 -20.87 0.72 -19.57
CA SER A 27 -22.18 0.69 -18.89
C SER A 27 -22.91 2.02 -18.88
N GLN A 28 -22.24 3.13 -19.19
CA GLN A 28 -22.85 4.47 -19.33
C GLN A 28 -23.75 4.61 -20.56
N TRP A 29 -23.65 3.69 -21.53
CA TRP A 29 -24.30 3.78 -22.83
C TRP A 29 -25.46 2.79 -22.95
N GLN A 30 -26.50 3.13 -23.71
CA GLN A 30 -27.62 2.25 -24.00
C GLN A 30 -27.27 1.19 -25.06
N SER A 31 -26.36 1.52 -25.99
CA SER A 31 -25.88 0.62 -27.04
C SER A 31 -25.35 -0.71 -26.50
N GLU A 32 -25.56 -1.79 -27.25
CA GLU A 32 -24.89 -3.06 -27.01
C GLU A 32 -23.42 -2.94 -27.44
N ILE A 33 -22.51 -3.33 -26.55
CA ILE A 33 -21.07 -3.21 -26.77
C ILE A 33 -20.44 -4.58 -26.60
N THR A 34 -19.93 -5.16 -27.68
CA THR A 34 -19.26 -6.46 -27.68
C THR A 34 -17.76 -6.29 -27.80
N PHE A 35 -17.00 -6.81 -26.84
CA PHE A 35 -15.55 -6.93 -26.91
C PHE A 35 -15.16 -8.23 -27.62
N ILE A 36 -14.17 -8.16 -28.50
CA ILE A 36 -13.64 -9.32 -29.24
C ILE A 36 -12.12 -9.35 -29.09
N ASN A 37 -11.59 -10.46 -28.56
CA ASN A 37 -10.18 -10.79 -28.65
C ASN A 37 -9.93 -11.66 -29.89
N HIS A 38 -9.21 -11.13 -30.88
CA HIS A 38 -8.94 -11.82 -32.13
C HIS A 38 -7.97 -12.99 -32.00
N ARG A 39 -7.11 -13.02 -30.96
CA ARG A 39 -6.17 -14.14 -30.73
C ARG A 39 -6.90 -15.44 -30.38
N GLN A 40 -7.91 -15.36 -29.51
CA GLN A 40 -8.68 -16.53 -29.09
C GLN A 40 -10.04 -16.65 -29.80
N ASN A 41 -10.36 -15.70 -30.69
CA ASN A 41 -11.71 -15.52 -31.27
C ASN A 41 -12.81 -15.49 -30.19
N ALA A 42 -12.46 -14.96 -29.01
CA ALA A 42 -13.33 -14.89 -27.85
C ALA A 42 -14.15 -13.60 -27.91
N LYS A 43 -15.45 -13.70 -27.64
CA LYS A 43 -16.39 -12.58 -27.59
C LYS A 43 -16.93 -12.43 -26.17
N ALA A 44 -17.04 -11.19 -25.72
CA ALA A 44 -17.51 -10.83 -24.40
C ALA A 44 -18.45 -9.64 -24.48
N ASP A 45 -19.44 -9.59 -23.60
CA ASP A 45 -20.16 -8.35 -23.34
C ASP A 45 -19.22 -7.38 -22.63
N ALA A 46 -19.00 -6.20 -23.22
CA ALA A 46 -18.11 -5.20 -22.64
C ALA A 46 -18.69 -4.54 -21.38
N LYS A 47 -19.96 -4.77 -21.06
CA LYS A 47 -20.62 -4.34 -19.82
C LYS A 47 -20.54 -5.37 -18.70
N SER A 48 -19.87 -6.51 -18.92
CA SER A 48 -19.55 -7.48 -17.87
C SER A 48 -18.04 -7.56 -17.66
N SER A 49 -17.61 -7.34 -16.42
CA SER A 49 -16.19 -7.48 -16.09
C SER A 49 -15.76 -8.95 -16.14
N LEU A 50 -16.65 -9.88 -15.78
CA LEU A 50 -16.38 -11.32 -15.86
C LEU A 50 -16.24 -11.79 -17.31
N ALA A 51 -17.03 -11.25 -18.24
CA ALA A 51 -16.99 -11.62 -19.66
C ALA A 51 -15.66 -11.16 -20.24
N LEU A 52 -15.31 -9.90 -19.97
CA LEU A 52 -14.07 -9.27 -20.40
C LEU A 52 -12.85 -10.05 -19.91
N ILE A 53 -12.79 -10.41 -18.62
CA ILE A 53 -11.70 -11.25 -18.09
C ILE A 53 -11.69 -12.64 -18.76
N GLY A 54 -12.88 -13.20 -19.00
CA GLY A 54 -13.08 -14.49 -19.66
C GLY A 54 -12.55 -14.57 -21.09
N THR A 55 -12.21 -13.43 -21.72
CA THR A 55 -11.56 -13.39 -23.04
C THR A 55 -10.08 -13.77 -23.02
N GLY A 56 -9.47 -13.86 -21.83
CA GLY A 56 -8.06 -14.21 -21.69
C GLY A 56 -7.10 -13.26 -22.42
N THR A 57 -7.46 -11.98 -22.52
CA THR A 57 -6.72 -10.97 -23.30
C THR A 57 -5.39 -10.62 -22.65
N LEU A 58 -4.31 -10.75 -23.41
CA LEU A 58 -2.93 -10.46 -23.01
C LEU A 58 -2.46 -9.12 -23.58
N PHE A 59 -1.33 -8.63 -23.06
CA PHE A 59 -0.63 -7.48 -23.64
C PHE A 59 -0.38 -7.69 -25.15
N ASN A 60 -0.62 -6.65 -25.94
CA ASN A 60 -0.50 -6.66 -27.41
C ASN A 60 -1.46 -7.59 -28.17
N ASP A 61 -2.47 -8.19 -27.51
CA ASP A 61 -3.53 -8.90 -28.24
C ASP A 61 -4.34 -7.93 -29.11
N SER A 62 -4.63 -8.33 -30.34
CA SER A 62 -5.51 -7.57 -31.23
C SER A 62 -6.96 -7.70 -30.76
N CYS A 63 -7.58 -6.56 -30.45
CA CYS A 63 -8.91 -6.47 -29.88
C CYS A 63 -9.82 -5.55 -30.69
N SER A 64 -11.13 -5.76 -30.59
CA SER A 64 -12.12 -4.80 -31.09
C SER A 64 -13.32 -4.63 -30.15
N LEU A 65 -13.84 -3.40 -30.09
CA LEU A 65 -15.15 -3.11 -29.54
C LEU A 65 -16.14 -2.88 -30.69
N ASN A 66 -17.20 -3.68 -30.71
CA ASN A 66 -18.32 -3.51 -31.63
C ASN A 66 -19.49 -2.87 -30.89
N ILE A 67 -19.96 -1.73 -31.38
CA ILE A 67 -21.00 -0.92 -30.76
C ILE A 67 -22.22 -0.91 -31.68
N SER A 68 -23.40 -1.21 -31.15
CA SER A 68 -24.65 -1.22 -31.90
C SER A 68 -25.81 -0.67 -31.04
N GLY A 69 -26.46 0.41 -31.48
CA GLY A 69 -27.58 1.00 -30.75
C GLY A 69 -27.90 2.44 -31.13
N SER A 70 -28.82 3.06 -30.38
CA SER A 70 -29.32 4.42 -30.64
C SER A 70 -28.30 5.54 -30.34
N ASP A 71 -27.34 5.28 -29.46
CA ASP A 71 -26.26 6.20 -29.06
C ASP A 71 -24.87 5.77 -29.57
N GLU A 72 -24.82 4.93 -30.63
CA GLU A 72 -23.59 4.27 -31.08
C GLU A 72 -22.47 5.25 -31.52
N GLU A 73 -22.81 6.39 -32.14
CA GLU A 73 -21.82 7.40 -32.55
C GLU A 73 -21.19 8.15 -31.36
N GLN A 74 -21.97 8.44 -30.33
CA GLN A 74 -21.52 9.13 -29.12
C GLN A 74 -20.66 8.19 -28.26
N ALA A 75 -21.15 6.95 -28.06
CA ALA A 75 -20.43 5.90 -27.36
C ALA A 75 -19.09 5.60 -28.04
N ARG A 76 -19.05 5.51 -29.39
CA ARG A 76 -17.79 5.30 -30.12
C ARG A 76 -16.77 6.39 -29.80
N ARG A 77 -17.15 7.67 -29.88
CA ARG A 77 -16.20 8.78 -29.71
C ARG A 77 -15.55 8.78 -28.32
N VAL A 78 -16.34 8.56 -27.27
CA VAL A 78 -15.84 8.56 -25.88
C VAL A 78 -15.03 7.30 -25.58
N LEU A 79 -15.48 6.13 -26.05
CA LEU A 79 -14.77 4.87 -25.82
C LEU A 79 -13.47 4.76 -26.63
N GLU A 80 -13.41 5.33 -27.84
CA GLU A 80 -12.21 5.38 -28.67
C GLU A 80 -11.13 6.25 -28.02
N GLU A 81 -11.51 7.41 -27.45
CA GLU A 81 -10.61 8.25 -26.66
C GLU A 81 -10.14 7.55 -25.37
N TYR A 82 -11.05 6.93 -24.63
CA TYR A 82 -10.72 6.18 -23.42
C TYR A 82 -9.73 5.04 -23.69
N ILE A 83 -9.99 4.22 -24.73
CA ILE A 83 -9.10 3.10 -25.11
C ILE A 83 -7.71 3.59 -25.50
N GLN A 84 -7.62 4.71 -26.23
CA GLN A 84 -6.33 5.21 -26.71
C GLN A 84 -5.51 5.92 -25.64
N VAL A 85 -6.17 6.61 -24.69
CA VAL A 85 -5.49 7.54 -23.78
C VAL A 85 -5.46 7.05 -22.34
N ARG A 86 -6.57 6.50 -21.82
CA ARG A 86 -6.74 6.22 -20.38
C ARG A 86 -6.70 4.75 -20.02
N PHE A 87 -7.00 3.87 -20.98
CA PHE A 87 -7.14 2.44 -20.70
C PHE A 87 -5.84 1.82 -20.19
N ILE A 88 -4.67 2.30 -20.62
CA ILE A 88 -3.37 1.82 -20.14
C ILE A 88 -3.13 2.07 -18.64
N ASP A 89 -3.71 3.13 -18.08
CA ASP A 89 -3.49 3.54 -16.68
C ASP A 89 -4.25 2.65 -15.68
N SER A 90 -5.21 1.88 -16.17
CA SER A 90 -6.01 0.91 -15.40
C SER A 90 -5.20 -0.28 -14.86
N ASP A 91 -3.95 -0.45 -15.34
CA ASP A 91 -3.02 -1.53 -14.97
C ASP A 91 -1.90 -1.06 -14.01
N SER A 92 -2.05 0.10 -13.37
CA SER A 92 -1.07 0.63 -12.41
C SER A 92 -0.96 -0.26 -11.16
N VAL A 93 0.16 -0.98 -11.06
CA VAL A 93 0.52 -1.90 -9.97
C VAL A 93 1.01 -1.11 -8.74
N GLN A 94 0.45 -1.39 -7.55
CA GLN A 94 1.07 -0.95 -6.29
C GLN A 94 2.43 -1.64 -6.11
N PRO A 95 3.47 -0.94 -5.62
CA PRO A 95 4.80 -1.51 -5.46
C PRO A 95 4.75 -2.74 -4.54
N THR A 96 5.26 -3.85 -5.05
CA THR A 96 5.41 -5.10 -4.31
C THR A 96 6.34 -4.84 -3.12
N GLN A 97 5.83 -5.00 -1.89
CA GLN A 97 6.64 -4.88 -0.69
C GLN A 97 7.82 -5.87 -0.72
N ALA A 98 8.98 -5.40 -0.25
CA ALA A 98 10.22 -6.17 -0.16
C ALA A 98 10.01 -7.53 0.52
N GLU A 99 10.79 -8.53 0.10
CA GLU A 99 10.73 -9.89 0.66
C GLU A 99 10.94 -9.87 2.18
N LEU A 100 9.94 -10.36 2.93
CA LEU A 100 10.11 -10.73 4.33
C LEU A 100 11.02 -11.96 4.37
N THR A 101 12.32 -11.74 4.52
CA THR A 101 13.29 -12.81 4.73
C THR A 101 13.22 -13.28 6.17
N ALA A 102 13.09 -14.59 6.38
CA ALA A 102 13.08 -15.18 7.71
C ALA A 102 14.39 -14.87 8.43
N HIS A 103 14.30 -14.48 9.70
CA HIS A 103 15.48 -14.29 10.53
C HIS A 103 16.15 -15.65 10.82
N PRO A 104 17.50 -15.68 10.92
CA PRO A 104 18.19 -16.90 11.28
C PRO A 104 17.78 -17.33 12.70
N LEU A 105 17.60 -18.64 12.87
CA LEU A 105 17.15 -19.21 14.12
C LEU A 105 18.13 -18.86 15.27
N PRO A 106 17.65 -18.28 16.39
CA PRO A 106 18.51 -17.91 17.51
C PRO A 106 19.28 -19.12 18.05
N ARG A 107 20.59 -18.95 18.27
CA ARG A 107 21.46 -20.03 18.81
C ARG A 107 20.96 -20.60 20.13
N SER A 108 20.33 -19.76 20.97
CA SER A 108 19.72 -20.16 22.24
C SER A 108 18.56 -21.14 22.03
N LEU A 109 17.72 -20.93 21.02
CA LEU A 109 16.61 -21.80 20.68
C LEU A 109 17.09 -23.09 20.01
N SER A 110 18.03 -22.99 19.06
CA SER A 110 18.60 -24.15 18.36
C SER A 110 19.27 -25.15 19.31
N ARG A 111 19.92 -24.68 20.38
CA ARG A 111 20.55 -25.54 21.41
C ARG A 111 19.57 -26.37 22.22
N LEU A 112 18.28 -26.00 22.24
CA LEU A 112 17.24 -26.76 22.94
C LEU A 112 16.74 -27.96 22.15
N ASN A 113 17.26 -28.14 20.93
CA ASN A 113 16.89 -29.19 19.97
C ASN A 113 15.36 -29.35 19.80
N PRO A 114 14.62 -28.25 19.50
CA PRO A 114 13.18 -28.31 19.28
C PRO A 114 12.80 -29.10 18.03
N ASP A 115 11.65 -29.76 18.05
CA ASP A 115 11.00 -30.27 16.85
C ASP A 115 10.38 -29.09 16.07
N LEU A 116 11.05 -28.70 14.98
CA LEU A 116 10.68 -27.55 14.16
C LEU A 116 10.26 -27.97 12.75
N LEU A 117 9.18 -27.38 12.27
CA LEU A 117 8.82 -27.36 10.86
C LEU A 117 9.11 -25.97 10.28
N TYR A 118 9.68 -25.93 9.07
CA TYR A 118 10.09 -24.68 8.42
C TYR A 118 9.10 -24.29 7.34
N GLY A 119 8.74 -23.02 7.31
CA GLY A 119 7.84 -22.44 6.32
C GLY A 119 8.31 -21.08 5.84
N ASN A 120 7.58 -20.52 4.89
CA ASN A 120 7.79 -19.18 4.36
C ASN A 120 7.01 -18.16 5.17
N VAL A 121 7.63 -17.03 5.46
CA VAL A 121 7.01 -15.94 6.23
C VAL A 121 6.08 -15.14 5.32
N LEU A 122 4.80 -15.08 5.69
CA LEU A 122 3.82 -14.21 5.03
C LEU A 122 3.44 -13.00 5.89
N ALA A 123 3.32 -13.18 7.21
CA ALA A 123 3.16 -12.09 8.18
C ALA A 123 3.97 -12.41 9.44
N SER A 124 4.82 -11.47 9.87
CA SER A 124 5.72 -11.67 11.00
C SER A 124 5.01 -11.57 12.35
N GLY A 125 5.55 -12.27 13.35
CA GLY A 125 5.02 -12.29 14.72
C GLY A 125 5.25 -13.64 15.39
N VAL A 126 4.88 -13.76 16.66
CA VAL A 126 4.96 -15.02 17.41
C VAL A 126 3.61 -15.32 18.02
N GLY A 127 3.10 -16.53 17.77
CA GLY A 127 1.81 -17.01 18.24
C GLY A 127 1.97 -18.29 19.05
N VAL A 128 1.29 -18.39 20.19
CA VAL A 128 1.26 -19.62 21.01
C VAL A 128 -0.18 -20.13 21.10
N GLY A 129 -0.40 -21.37 20.72
CA GLY A 129 -1.76 -21.93 20.72
C GLY A 129 -1.81 -23.42 20.45
N THR A 130 -3.04 -23.94 20.40
CA THR A 130 -3.29 -25.32 19.94
C THR A 130 -3.41 -25.33 18.42
N LEU A 131 -2.82 -26.30 17.74
CA LEU A 131 -3.02 -26.49 16.29
C LEU A 131 -4.43 -26.99 16.02
N THR A 132 -5.20 -26.25 15.23
CA THR A 132 -6.55 -26.67 14.82
C THR A 132 -6.62 -26.66 13.31
N LEU A 133 -6.92 -27.83 12.74
CA LEU A 133 -7.12 -27.98 11.30
C LEU A 133 -8.51 -27.47 10.93
N LEU A 134 -8.57 -26.49 10.04
CA LEU A 134 -9.80 -26.10 9.37
C LEU A 134 -9.91 -26.88 8.07
N GLN A 135 -10.92 -27.75 8.00
CA GLN A 135 -11.28 -28.42 6.76
C GLN A 135 -12.38 -27.60 6.07
N SER A 136 -12.19 -27.34 4.78
CA SER A 136 -13.23 -26.75 3.94
C SER A 136 -14.47 -27.64 3.94
N ASP A 137 -15.65 -27.02 4.04
CA ASP A 137 -16.91 -27.76 3.95
C ASP A 137 -17.06 -28.37 2.55
N SER A 138 -17.48 -29.63 2.48
CA SER A 138 -17.81 -30.25 1.19
C SER A 138 -19.06 -29.59 0.62
N LEU A 139 -18.96 -29.08 -0.61
CA LEU A 139 -20.08 -28.50 -1.34
C LEU A 139 -21.03 -29.56 -1.93
N ASP A 140 -20.73 -30.86 -1.76
CA ASP A 140 -21.49 -31.97 -2.37
C ASP A 140 -22.94 -32.02 -1.85
N SER A 141 -23.19 -31.59 -0.61
CA SER A 141 -24.54 -31.50 -0.06
C SER A 141 -25.43 -30.54 -0.84
N TYR A 142 -24.87 -29.44 -1.37
CA TYR A 142 -25.62 -28.49 -2.19
C TYR A 142 -25.82 -29.01 -3.62
N ARG A 143 -24.87 -29.79 -4.16
CA ARG A 143 -25.01 -30.44 -5.48
C ARG A 143 -26.13 -31.47 -5.51
N ALA A 144 -26.39 -32.14 -4.39
CA ALA A 144 -27.40 -33.19 -4.28
C ALA A 144 -28.85 -32.66 -4.22
N ILE A 145 -29.04 -31.34 -4.13
CA ILE A 145 -30.38 -30.73 -4.03
C ILE A 145 -31.05 -30.76 -5.41
N PRO A 146 -32.23 -31.40 -5.56
CA PRO A 146 -32.92 -31.49 -6.84
C PRO A 146 -33.46 -30.12 -7.28
N ALA A 147 -33.59 -29.94 -8.59
CA ALA A 147 -34.17 -28.73 -9.17
C ALA A 147 -35.61 -28.52 -8.70
N SER A 148 -35.94 -27.27 -8.37
CA SER A 148 -37.28 -26.85 -7.96
C SER A 148 -37.80 -25.72 -8.86
N ALA A 149 -39.12 -25.68 -9.07
CA ALA A 149 -39.76 -24.58 -9.79
C ALA A 149 -39.58 -23.21 -9.10
N GLN A 150 -39.19 -23.20 -7.81
CA GLN A 150 -38.93 -21.99 -7.03
C GLN A 150 -37.46 -21.53 -7.09
N ASP A 151 -36.58 -22.27 -7.75
CA ASP A 151 -35.14 -22.01 -7.73
C ASP A 151 -34.79 -20.62 -8.29
N SER A 152 -35.45 -20.17 -9.36
CA SER A 152 -35.23 -18.82 -9.90
C SER A 152 -35.58 -17.73 -8.89
N THR A 153 -36.72 -17.84 -8.21
CA THR A 153 -37.13 -16.89 -7.17
C THR A 153 -36.18 -16.93 -5.97
N ARG A 154 -35.71 -18.13 -5.60
CA ARG A 154 -34.76 -18.31 -4.50
C ARG A 154 -33.40 -17.70 -4.82
N LEU A 155 -32.91 -17.81 -6.07
CA LEU A 155 -31.69 -17.15 -6.53
C LEU A 155 -31.78 -15.63 -6.39
N GLU A 156 -32.84 -15.00 -6.92
CA GLU A 156 -33.01 -13.54 -6.83
C GLU A 156 -33.04 -13.05 -5.38
N HIS A 157 -33.81 -13.74 -4.52
CA HIS A 157 -33.88 -13.40 -3.10
C HIS A 157 -32.52 -13.53 -2.42
N SER A 158 -31.75 -14.57 -2.74
CA SER A 158 -30.44 -14.83 -2.13
C SER A 158 -29.39 -13.82 -2.58
N LEU A 159 -29.38 -13.44 -3.86
CA LEU A 159 -28.52 -12.37 -4.38
C LEU A 159 -28.83 -11.02 -3.73
N ALA A 160 -30.12 -10.67 -3.61
CA ALA A 160 -30.54 -9.43 -2.95
C ALA A 160 -30.13 -9.40 -1.46
N THR A 161 -30.34 -10.51 -0.75
CA THR A 161 -29.96 -10.65 0.66
C THR A 161 -28.45 -10.51 0.85
N LEU A 162 -27.65 -11.15 -0.02
CA LEU A 162 -26.19 -11.07 0.04
C LEU A 162 -25.70 -9.65 -0.24
N ALA A 163 -26.28 -8.97 -1.24
CA ALA A 163 -25.95 -7.58 -1.55
C ALA A 163 -26.29 -6.63 -0.39
N GLU A 164 -27.40 -6.85 0.31
CA GLU A 164 -27.77 -6.06 1.50
C GLU A 164 -26.79 -6.29 2.66
N GLN A 165 -26.41 -7.54 2.93
CA GLN A 165 -25.42 -7.88 3.97
C GLN A 165 -24.06 -7.24 3.71
N LEU A 166 -23.57 -7.30 2.47
CA LEU A 166 -22.31 -6.67 2.09
C LEU A 166 -22.38 -5.14 2.21
N ASN A 167 -23.49 -4.53 1.81
CA ASN A 167 -23.71 -3.09 1.99
C ASN A 167 -23.73 -2.66 3.45
N GLN A 168 -24.30 -3.48 4.34
CA GLN A 168 -24.27 -3.19 5.78
C GLN A 168 -22.83 -3.27 6.32
N GLN A 169 -22.09 -4.33 5.98
CA GLN A 169 -20.70 -4.50 6.41
C GLN A 169 -19.78 -3.37 5.89
N LEU A 170 -20.04 -2.85 4.69
CA LEU A 170 -19.35 -1.70 4.10
C LEU A 170 -19.54 -0.39 4.88
N ARG A 171 -20.63 -0.25 5.65
CA ARG A 171 -20.90 0.94 6.47
C ARG A 171 -20.25 0.87 7.85
N GLU A 172 -20.00 -0.34 8.34
CA GLU A 172 -19.51 -0.60 9.70
C GLU A 172 -17.98 -0.76 9.75
N ARG A 173 -17.31 -0.89 8.60
CA ARG A 173 -15.88 -1.23 8.51
C ARG A 173 -15.10 -0.22 7.66
N ASP A 174 -13.88 0.07 8.09
CA ASP A 174 -12.95 0.99 7.44
C ASP A 174 -11.70 0.28 6.88
N GLY A 175 -10.94 0.99 6.03
CA GLY A 175 -9.66 0.53 5.48
C GLY A 175 -9.77 -0.58 4.42
N GLU A 176 -8.78 -1.46 4.36
CA GLU A 176 -8.64 -2.54 3.36
C GLU A 176 -9.84 -3.50 3.32
N SER A 177 -10.51 -3.72 4.47
CA SER A 177 -11.75 -4.51 4.52
C SER A 177 -12.85 -3.94 3.63
N LYS A 178 -12.93 -2.62 3.49
CA LYS A 178 -13.95 -1.94 2.69
C LYS A 178 -13.72 -2.16 1.20
N THR A 179 -12.47 -2.11 0.74
CA THR A 179 -12.07 -2.34 -0.65
C THR A 179 -12.45 -3.76 -1.11
N ILE A 180 -12.18 -4.75 -0.26
CA ILE A 180 -12.52 -6.16 -0.54
C ILE A 180 -14.03 -6.33 -0.66
N LEU A 181 -14.79 -5.81 0.31
CA LEU A 181 -16.25 -5.90 0.31
C LEU A 181 -16.89 -5.18 -0.89
N SER A 182 -16.32 -4.04 -1.33
CA SER A 182 -16.81 -3.35 -2.53
C SER A 182 -16.60 -4.16 -3.80
N ALA A 183 -15.49 -4.89 -3.89
CA ALA A 183 -15.24 -5.77 -5.02
C ALA A 183 -16.21 -6.96 -5.03
N HIS A 184 -16.51 -7.55 -3.86
CA HIS A 184 -17.51 -8.61 -3.75
C HIS A 184 -18.90 -8.13 -4.18
N LEU A 185 -19.30 -6.95 -3.73
CA LEU A 185 -20.59 -6.35 -4.11
C LEU A 185 -20.68 -6.15 -5.63
N SER A 186 -19.61 -5.63 -6.25
CA SER A 186 -19.58 -5.42 -7.70
C SER A 186 -19.71 -6.70 -8.51
N LEU A 187 -19.14 -7.82 -8.03
CA LEU A 187 -19.23 -9.12 -8.68
C LEU A 187 -20.63 -9.74 -8.58
N ILE A 188 -21.30 -9.60 -7.43
CA ILE A 188 -22.66 -10.10 -7.22
C ILE A 188 -23.69 -9.31 -8.03
N GLN A 189 -23.44 -8.01 -8.22
CA GLN A 189 -24.25 -7.13 -9.04
C GLN A 189 -23.97 -7.25 -10.56
N ASP A 190 -23.02 -8.11 -10.96
CA ASP A 190 -22.76 -8.36 -12.37
C ASP A 190 -23.83 -9.30 -12.96
N ASP A 191 -24.55 -8.80 -13.96
CA ASP A 191 -25.63 -9.53 -14.64
C ASP A 191 -25.15 -10.85 -15.27
N GLU A 192 -23.88 -10.97 -15.64
CA GLU A 192 -23.36 -12.21 -16.18
C GLU A 192 -23.17 -13.30 -15.12
N PHE A 193 -22.83 -12.93 -13.87
CA PHE A 193 -22.69 -13.89 -12.78
C PHE A 193 -24.02 -14.61 -12.53
N ALA A 194 -25.10 -13.84 -12.33
CA ALA A 194 -26.44 -14.39 -12.20
C ALA A 194 -26.94 -15.03 -13.51
N GLY A 195 -26.62 -14.42 -14.66
CA GLY A 195 -27.03 -14.90 -15.98
C GLY A 195 -26.44 -16.27 -16.35
N ASN A 196 -25.19 -16.57 -15.97
CA ASN A 196 -24.59 -17.88 -16.15
C ASN A 196 -25.26 -18.94 -15.27
N ILE A 197 -25.55 -18.63 -14.00
CA ILE A 197 -26.27 -19.54 -13.10
C ILE A 197 -27.67 -19.84 -13.68
N ARG A 198 -28.39 -18.82 -14.15
CA ARG A 198 -29.70 -19.00 -14.81
C ARG A 198 -29.60 -19.91 -16.04
N ARG A 199 -28.59 -19.72 -16.90
CA ARG A 199 -28.35 -20.57 -18.07
C ARG A 199 -28.07 -22.02 -17.69
N LEU A 200 -27.26 -22.27 -16.66
CA LEU A 200 -26.99 -23.63 -16.17
C LEU A 200 -28.27 -24.31 -15.66
N MET A 201 -29.16 -23.56 -15.02
CA MET A 201 -30.46 -24.08 -14.58
C MET A 201 -31.40 -24.38 -15.76
N THR A 202 -31.51 -23.48 -16.74
CA THR A 202 -32.47 -23.61 -17.85
C THR A 202 -31.99 -24.54 -18.96
N GLU A 203 -30.73 -24.46 -19.36
CA GLU A 203 -30.16 -25.19 -20.49
C GLU A 203 -29.62 -26.57 -20.11
N GLN A 204 -29.08 -26.71 -18.90
CA GLN A 204 -28.50 -27.99 -18.41
C GLN A 204 -29.37 -28.68 -17.35
N HIS A 205 -30.55 -28.15 -17.05
CA HIS A 205 -31.51 -28.69 -16.07
C HIS A 205 -30.88 -29.00 -14.69
N GLN A 206 -29.87 -28.21 -14.30
CA GLN A 206 -29.23 -28.34 -12.99
C GLN A 206 -30.10 -27.71 -11.90
N GLY A 207 -30.12 -28.32 -10.71
CA GLY A 207 -30.66 -27.66 -9.52
C GLY A 207 -29.83 -26.44 -9.12
N LEU A 208 -30.43 -25.46 -8.44
CA LEU A 208 -29.77 -24.19 -8.09
C LEU A 208 -28.39 -24.37 -7.43
N GLY A 209 -28.24 -25.33 -6.53
CA GLY A 209 -26.99 -25.55 -5.79
C GLY A 209 -25.89 -26.07 -6.71
N ALA A 210 -26.22 -27.01 -7.59
CA ALA A 210 -25.31 -27.51 -8.62
C ALA A 210 -24.95 -26.43 -9.64
N ALA A 211 -25.89 -25.55 -9.99
CA ALA A 211 -25.66 -24.44 -10.93
C ALA A 211 -24.70 -23.38 -10.35
N ILE A 212 -24.87 -22.98 -9.08
CA ILE A 212 -23.97 -22.04 -8.39
C ILE A 212 -22.54 -22.62 -8.35
N ILE A 213 -22.40 -23.88 -7.94
CA ILE A 213 -21.08 -24.52 -7.84
C ILE A 213 -20.44 -24.70 -9.22
N SER A 214 -21.20 -25.10 -10.23
CA SER A 214 -20.67 -25.25 -11.59
C SER A 214 -20.23 -23.91 -12.18
N ASN A 215 -20.96 -22.82 -11.92
CA ASN A 215 -20.54 -21.47 -12.30
C ASN A 215 -19.24 -21.07 -11.59
N MET A 216 -19.15 -21.29 -10.28
CA MET A 216 -17.94 -21.04 -9.49
C MET A 216 -16.74 -21.79 -10.08
N GLU A 217 -16.86 -23.09 -10.35
CA GLU A 217 -15.78 -23.91 -10.92
C GLU A 217 -15.34 -23.42 -12.31
N GLN A 218 -16.28 -23.07 -13.17
CA GLN A 218 -15.98 -22.55 -14.51
C GLN A 218 -15.22 -21.22 -14.45
N VAL A 219 -15.64 -20.30 -13.58
CA VAL A 219 -14.97 -19.00 -13.41
C VAL A 219 -13.60 -19.19 -12.76
N CYS A 220 -13.50 -20.00 -11.70
CA CYS A 220 -12.23 -20.28 -11.03
C CYS A 220 -11.21 -20.95 -11.96
N ALA A 221 -11.65 -21.88 -12.82
CA ALA A 221 -10.77 -22.53 -13.80
C ALA A 221 -10.19 -21.54 -14.81
N LYS A 222 -11.02 -20.60 -15.31
CA LYS A 222 -10.57 -19.53 -16.22
C LYS A 222 -9.58 -18.60 -15.55
N LEU A 223 -9.86 -18.16 -14.33
CA LEU A 223 -9.00 -17.25 -13.56
C LEU A 223 -7.68 -17.91 -13.17
N SER A 224 -7.70 -19.17 -12.75
CA SER A 224 -6.49 -19.94 -12.37
C SER A 224 -5.55 -20.16 -13.54
N ALA A 225 -6.08 -20.28 -14.76
CA ALA A 225 -5.29 -20.43 -15.99
C ALA A 225 -4.71 -19.11 -16.51
N SER A 226 -5.04 -17.98 -15.89
CA SER A 226 -4.51 -16.67 -16.28
C SER A 226 -3.02 -16.55 -15.96
N ALA A 227 -2.29 -15.80 -16.78
CA ALA A 227 -0.88 -15.48 -16.56
C ALA A 227 -0.67 -14.41 -15.47
N SER A 228 -1.69 -13.61 -15.15
CA SER A 228 -1.64 -12.54 -14.14
C SER A 228 -1.78 -13.10 -12.72
N ASP A 229 -0.83 -12.78 -11.84
CA ASP A 229 -0.88 -13.11 -10.40
C ASP A 229 -2.14 -12.53 -9.73
N TYR A 230 -2.48 -11.29 -10.05
CA TYR A 230 -3.67 -10.60 -9.54
C TYR A 230 -4.98 -11.32 -9.90
N LEU A 231 -5.09 -11.85 -11.14
CA LEU A 231 -6.27 -12.64 -11.55
C LEU A 231 -6.34 -14.00 -10.86
N ARG A 232 -5.19 -14.64 -10.62
CA ARG A 232 -5.17 -15.89 -9.85
C ARG A 232 -5.60 -15.68 -8.41
N GLU A 233 -5.36 -14.50 -7.83
CA GLU A 233 -5.78 -14.17 -6.47
C GLU A 233 -7.29 -13.91 -6.34
N ARG A 234 -7.94 -13.43 -7.40
CA ARG A 234 -9.42 -13.29 -7.48
C ARG A 234 -10.19 -14.61 -7.44
N VAL A 235 -9.51 -15.76 -7.59
CA VAL A 235 -10.13 -17.08 -7.46
C VAL A 235 -10.74 -17.26 -6.05
N SER A 236 -10.04 -16.80 -5.01
CA SER A 236 -10.55 -16.86 -3.63
C SER A 236 -11.81 -16.01 -3.46
N ASP A 237 -11.88 -14.83 -4.07
CA ASP A 237 -13.04 -13.94 -3.96
C ASP A 237 -14.29 -14.56 -4.60
N ILE A 238 -14.15 -15.17 -5.80
CA ILE A 238 -15.27 -15.85 -6.49
C ILE A 238 -15.77 -17.06 -5.69
N ARG A 239 -14.84 -17.81 -5.10
CA ARG A 239 -15.17 -18.93 -4.22
C ARG A 239 -15.92 -18.44 -2.99
N ASP A 240 -15.42 -17.39 -2.34
CA ASP A 240 -16.02 -16.78 -1.15
C ASP A 240 -17.47 -16.33 -1.41
N ILE A 241 -17.70 -15.56 -2.47
CA ILE A 241 -19.04 -15.09 -2.86
C ILE A 241 -19.98 -16.26 -3.14
N SER A 242 -19.49 -17.28 -3.84
CA SER A 242 -20.29 -18.44 -4.23
C SER A 242 -20.68 -19.28 -3.00
N GLU A 243 -19.74 -19.46 -2.06
CA GLU A 243 -20.00 -20.12 -0.77
C GLU A 243 -21.01 -19.32 0.05
N GLN A 244 -20.85 -18.00 0.18
CA GLN A 244 -21.82 -17.13 0.88
C GLN A 244 -23.21 -17.21 0.26
N LEU A 245 -23.30 -17.20 -1.07
CA LEU A 245 -24.57 -17.34 -1.78
C LEU A 245 -25.26 -18.68 -1.47
N LEU A 246 -24.52 -19.79 -1.46
CA LEU A 246 -25.04 -21.11 -1.08
C LEU A 246 -25.58 -21.11 0.36
N HIS A 247 -24.86 -20.50 1.30
CA HIS A 247 -25.25 -20.43 2.70
C HIS A 247 -26.51 -19.59 2.94
N ILE A 248 -26.68 -18.49 2.21
CA ILE A 248 -27.89 -17.67 2.25
C ILE A 248 -29.06 -18.39 1.60
N THR A 249 -28.80 -19.14 0.53
CA THR A 249 -29.83 -19.89 -0.22
C THR A 249 -30.41 -21.03 0.62
N TRP A 250 -29.58 -21.69 1.43
CA TRP A 250 -30.00 -22.76 2.34
C TRP A 250 -29.45 -22.55 3.76
N PRO A 251 -30.03 -21.63 4.55
CA PRO A 251 -29.59 -21.37 5.92
C PRO A 251 -29.72 -22.59 6.86
N GLU A 252 -30.62 -23.52 6.52
CA GLU A 252 -30.83 -24.79 7.22
C GLU A 252 -29.70 -25.79 7.02
N LEU A 253 -28.99 -25.72 5.89
CA LEU A 253 -27.74 -26.43 5.64
C LEU A 253 -26.62 -25.64 6.31
N LYS A 254 -26.67 -25.61 7.66
CA LYS A 254 -25.63 -24.96 8.45
C LYS A 254 -24.26 -25.53 8.07
N PRO A 255 -23.23 -24.70 7.91
CA PRO A 255 -21.86 -25.18 7.74
C PRO A 255 -21.54 -26.10 8.92
N ARG A 256 -20.95 -27.26 8.63
CA ARG A 256 -20.62 -28.23 9.69
C ARG A 256 -19.58 -27.65 10.66
N ASN A 257 -18.78 -26.69 10.19
CA ASN A 257 -17.67 -26.10 10.91
C ASN A 257 -17.88 -24.62 11.22
N LYS A 258 -18.84 -24.28 12.10
CA LYS A 258 -18.79 -22.97 12.77
C LYS A 258 -17.62 -22.99 13.76
N LEU A 259 -16.44 -22.61 13.29
CA LEU A 259 -15.20 -22.67 14.06
C LEU A 259 -15.25 -21.62 15.19
N VAL A 260 -15.72 -22.02 16.36
CA VAL A 260 -15.68 -21.18 17.56
C VAL A 260 -14.33 -21.40 18.24
N LEU A 261 -13.49 -20.37 18.21
CA LEU A 261 -12.21 -20.38 18.89
C LEU A 261 -12.43 -20.10 20.38
N GLU A 262 -12.43 -21.13 21.23
CA GLU A 262 -12.61 -20.98 22.70
C GLU A 262 -11.30 -20.71 23.44
N LYS A 263 -10.15 -21.02 22.80
CA LYS A 263 -8.81 -20.90 23.37
C LYS A 263 -7.81 -20.43 22.31
N PRO A 264 -6.63 -19.91 22.69
CA PRO A 264 -5.57 -19.53 21.76
C PRO A 264 -5.26 -20.66 20.77
N THR A 265 -5.47 -20.41 19.50
CA THR A 265 -5.46 -21.40 18.43
C THR A 265 -4.56 -20.93 17.29
N ILE A 266 -3.71 -21.83 16.81
CA ILE A 266 -2.99 -21.68 15.54
C ILE A 266 -3.81 -22.41 14.49
N LEU A 267 -4.42 -21.65 13.59
CA LEU A 267 -5.30 -22.19 12.55
C LEU A 267 -4.46 -22.74 11.40
N VAL A 268 -4.75 -23.97 10.98
CA VAL A 268 -4.09 -24.62 9.86
C VAL A 268 -5.13 -24.87 8.79
N ALA A 269 -4.97 -24.29 7.61
CA ALA A 269 -5.94 -24.40 6.52
C ALA A 269 -5.23 -24.48 5.15
N GLU A 270 -5.92 -25.04 4.16
CA GLU A 270 -5.41 -25.04 2.78
C GLU A 270 -5.36 -23.60 2.27
N ASP A 271 -6.49 -22.92 2.44
CA ASP A 271 -6.70 -21.51 2.15
C ASP A 271 -7.79 -21.01 3.11
N LEU A 272 -7.90 -19.69 3.26
CA LEU A 272 -8.93 -19.07 4.09
C LEU A 272 -9.51 -17.87 3.34
N THR A 273 -10.83 -17.84 3.15
CA THR A 273 -11.49 -16.72 2.48
C THR A 273 -11.55 -15.49 3.38
N PRO A 274 -11.65 -14.26 2.82
CA PRO A 274 -11.82 -13.06 3.62
C PRO A 274 -13.03 -13.12 4.56
N SER A 275 -14.17 -13.63 4.11
CA SER A 275 -15.36 -13.75 4.96
C SER A 275 -15.14 -14.70 6.16
N GLN A 276 -14.46 -15.82 5.92
CA GLN A 276 -14.10 -16.77 6.97
C GLN A 276 -13.20 -16.11 8.00
N PHE A 277 -12.13 -15.42 7.57
CA PHE A 277 -11.25 -14.67 8.46
C PHE A 277 -12.02 -13.65 9.31
N LEU A 278 -12.89 -12.87 8.68
CA LEU A 278 -13.67 -11.83 9.36
C LEU A 278 -14.73 -12.38 10.33
N SER A 279 -15.07 -13.66 10.22
CA SER A 279 -15.99 -14.36 11.13
C SER A 279 -15.30 -14.94 12.38
N LEU A 280 -13.97 -15.01 12.38
CA LEU A 280 -13.18 -15.55 13.51
C LEU A 280 -13.12 -14.56 14.67
N ASP A 281 -13.07 -15.09 15.90
CA ASP A 281 -12.70 -14.30 17.07
C ASP A 281 -11.18 -14.09 17.08
N LEU A 282 -10.76 -12.92 16.61
CA LEU A 282 -9.35 -12.52 16.54
C LEU A 282 -8.63 -12.57 17.91
N LYS A 283 -9.36 -12.51 19.04
CA LYS A 283 -8.74 -12.61 20.37
C LYS A 283 -8.14 -13.99 20.65
N ASN A 284 -8.73 -15.04 20.07
CA ASN A 284 -8.31 -16.41 20.27
C ASN A 284 -7.53 -16.96 19.06
N LEU A 285 -7.36 -16.16 18.00
CA LEU A 285 -6.52 -16.50 16.85
C LEU A 285 -5.07 -16.11 17.16
N ALA A 286 -4.25 -17.08 17.55
CA ALA A 286 -2.84 -16.84 17.89
C ALA A 286 -1.93 -16.81 16.66
N GLY A 287 -2.36 -17.37 15.53
CA GLY A 287 -1.59 -17.43 14.29
C GLY A 287 -2.25 -18.30 13.24
N MET A 288 -1.73 -18.27 12.02
CA MET A 288 -2.26 -19.04 10.89
C MET A 288 -1.15 -19.72 10.09
N ILE A 289 -1.48 -20.88 9.54
CA ILE A 289 -0.66 -21.60 8.57
C ILE A 289 -1.55 -21.89 7.37
N LEU A 290 -1.14 -21.37 6.20
CA LEU A 290 -1.88 -21.51 4.96
C LEU A 290 -1.02 -22.23 3.92
N GLU A 291 -1.53 -23.31 3.34
CA GLU A 291 -0.78 -24.09 2.35
C GLU A 291 -0.73 -23.39 0.98
N LYS A 292 -1.87 -22.85 0.55
CA LYS A 292 -2.08 -22.21 -0.75
C LYS A 292 -2.53 -20.76 -0.56
N THR A 293 -1.57 -19.84 -0.41
CA THR A 293 -1.88 -18.41 -0.33
C THR A 293 -0.81 -17.58 -1.03
N GLY A 294 -1.26 -16.75 -1.98
CA GLY A 294 -0.43 -15.74 -2.64
C GLY A 294 -0.06 -14.59 -1.70
N ARG A 295 1.07 -13.93 -1.94
CA ARG A 295 1.58 -12.83 -1.11
C ARG A 295 0.67 -11.59 -1.10
N THR A 296 -0.26 -11.53 -2.04
CA THR A 296 -1.20 -10.43 -2.28
C THR A 296 -2.65 -10.86 -1.97
N SER A 297 -2.84 -12.04 -1.34
CA SER A 297 -4.15 -12.48 -0.83
C SER A 297 -4.76 -11.46 0.13
N HIS A 298 -6.02 -11.11 -0.09
CA HIS A 298 -6.82 -10.25 0.78
C HIS A 298 -6.84 -10.73 2.24
N THR A 299 -6.88 -12.04 2.46
CA THR A 299 -6.83 -12.61 3.81
C THR A 299 -5.49 -12.32 4.50
N LEU A 300 -4.39 -12.32 3.76
CA LEU A 300 -3.07 -11.99 4.31
C LEU A 300 -2.96 -10.50 4.66
N ILE A 301 -3.55 -9.63 3.86
CA ILE A 301 -3.63 -8.18 4.15
C ILE A 301 -4.39 -7.95 5.46
N LEU A 302 -5.54 -8.61 5.63
CA LEU A 302 -6.34 -8.54 6.85
C LEU A 302 -5.61 -9.11 8.08
N ALA A 303 -4.89 -10.22 7.92
CA ALA A 303 -4.07 -10.81 8.97
C ALA A 303 -2.95 -9.86 9.43
N ARG A 304 -2.26 -9.21 8.50
CA ARG A 304 -1.21 -8.20 8.80
C ARG A 304 -1.77 -6.99 9.54
N ALA A 305 -2.90 -6.46 9.08
CA ALA A 305 -3.57 -5.33 9.75
C ALA A 305 -3.99 -5.69 11.19
N SER A 306 -4.28 -6.97 11.43
CA SER A 306 -4.65 -7.50 12.75
C SER A 306 -3.45 -8.02 13.57
N ALA A 307 -2.21 -7.83 13.09
CA ALA A 307 -0.97 -8.32 13.70
C ALA A 307 -0.96 -9.85 13.97
N ILE A 308 -1.65 -10.63 13.13
CA ILE A 308 -1.70 -12.09 13.23
C ILE A 308 -0.52 -12.69 12.44
N PRO A 309 0.34 -13.54 13.06
CA PRO A 309 1.44 -14.18 12.36
C PRO A 309 0.94 -15.25 11.38
N VAL A 310 1.55 -15.30 10.18
CA VAL A 310 1.16 -16.23 9.11
C VAL A 310 2.38 -16.88 8.47
N LEU A 311 2.38 -18.23 8.41
CA LEU A 311 3.34 -19.03 7.64
C LEU A 311 2.67 -19.74 6.46
N SER A 312 3.45 -20.02 5.42
CA SER A 312 3.08 -20.91 4.32
C SER A 312 4.16 -21.91 3.96
N GLY A 313 3.94 -22.74 2.94
CA GLY A 313 4.94 -23.71 2.47
C GLY A 313 5.08 -24.95 3.36
N LEU A 314 4.15 -25.14 4.29
CA LEU A 314 4.04 -26.35 5.12
C LEU A 314 2.87 -27.19 4.61
N PRO A 315 3.12 -28.40 4.06
CA PRO A 315 2.05 -29.25 3.54
C PRO A 315 1.05 -29.63 4.65
N LEU A 316 -0.26 -29.57 4.36
CA LEU A 316 -1.29 -29.86 5.35
C LEU A 316 -1.16 -31.25 5.94
N ASP A 317 -0.90 -32.26 5.11
CA ASP A 317 -0.72 -33.65 5.55
C ASP A 317 0.44 -33.81 6.54
N ALA A 318 1.48 -32.99 6.39
CA ALA A 318 2.63 -33.01 7.29
C ALA A 318 2.30 -32.43 8.67
N ILE A 319 1.35 -31.48 8.74
CA ILE A 319 0.90 -30.82 9.98
C ILE A 319 -0.28 -31.55 10.61
N ALA A 320 -1.17 -32.17 9.82
CA ALA A 320 -2.43 -32.76 10.27
C ALA A 320 -2.25 -33.78 11.40
N ARG A 321 -1.14 -34.54 11.39
CA ARG A 321 -0.76 -35.47 12.48
C ARG A 321 -0.52 -34.81 13.85
N TYR A 322 -0.30 -33.50 13.87
CA TYR A 322 -0.07 -32.70 15.08
C TYR A 322 -1.31 -31.87 15.47
N ALA A 323 -2.45 -32.06 14.80
CA ALA A 323 -3.69 -31.40 15.17
C ALA A 323 -4.06 -31.71 16.64
N GLY A 324 -4.51 -30.68 17.36
CA GLY A 324 -4.83 -30.74 18.78
C GLY A 324 -3.62 -30.59 19.73
N GLN A 325 -2.38 -30.57 19.20
CA GLN A 325 -1.19 -30.39 20.02
C GLN A 325 -0.86 -28.91 20.25
N PRO A 326 -0.21 -28.56 21.39
CA PRO A 326 0.32 -27.22 21.59
C PRO A 326 1.46 -26.94 20.60
N ALA A 327 1.51 -25.72 20.08
CA ALA A 327 2.57 -25.28 19.19
C ALA A 327 2.90 -23.79 19.39
N VAL A 328 4.10 -23.41 18.96
CA VAL A 328 4.51 -22.02 18.84
C VAL A 328 4.81 -21.72 17.38
N LEU A 329 4.08 -20.76 16.81
CA LEU A 329 4.30 -20.23 15.48
C LEU A 329 5.24 -19.03 15.58
N ASP A 330 6.50 -19.17 15.20
CA ASP A 330 7.45 -18.07 15.09
C ASP A 330 7.60 -17.67 13.61
N ALA A 331 6.76 -16.74 13.19
CA ALA A 331 6.79 -16.20 11.84
C ALA A 331 7.86 -15.11 11.66
N GLN A 332 8.68 -14.80 12.67
CA GLN A 332 9.89 -14.01 12.48
C GLN A 332 11.04 -14.89 11.97
N CYS A 333 11.18 -16.10 12.52
CA CYS A 333 12.19 -17.08 12.12
C CYS A 333 11.71 -18.06 11.04
N GLY A 334 10.43 -18.02 10.66
CA GLY A 334 9.87 -18.91 9.64
C GLY A 334 9.65 -20.34 10.14
N VAL A 335 9.37 -20.53 11.43
CA VAL A 335 9.29 -21.88 12.04
C VAL A 335 8.03 -22.10 12.87
N LEU A 336 7.60 -23.35 12.90
CA LEU A 336 6.58 -23.87 13.79
C LEU A 336 7.21 -24.89 14.74
N ALA A 337 7.22 -24.60 16.03
CA ALA A 337 7.64 -25.52 17.07
C ALA A 337 6.46 -26.38 17.53
N ILE A 338 6.52 -27.68 17.29
CA ILE A 338 5.48 -28.64 17.66
C ILE A 338 5.75 -29.17 19.06
N ASN A 339 4.71 -29.26 19.89
CA ASN A 339 4.74 -29.81 21.25
C ASN A 339 5.98 -29.33 22.05
N PRO A 340 6.15 -28.01 22.19
CA PRO A 340 7.36 -27.43 22.76
C PRO A 340 7.58 -27.95 24.18
N ASN A 341 8.76 -28.53 24.44
CA ASN A 341 9.15 -28.92 25.80
C ASN A 341 9.27 -27.68 26.72
N ASP A 342 9.40 -27.91 28.03
CA ASP A 342 9.47 -26.83 29.02
C ASP A 342 10.60 -25.82 28.74
N ALA A 343 11.72 -26.27 28.16
CA ALA A 343 12.83 -25.40 27.82
C ALA A 343 12.50 -24.47 26.63
N VAL A 344 11.85 -24.99 25.59
CA VAL A 344 11.42 -24.23 24.41
C VAL A 344 10.29 -23.27 24.78
N SER A 345 9.32 -23.73 25.57
CA SER A 345 8.24 -22.89 26.11
C SER A 345 8.81 -21.77 26.99
N GLY A 346 9.77 -22.09 27.85
CA GLY A 346 10.49 -21.11 28.68
C GLY A 346 11.25 -20.07 27.84
N TYR A 347 11.88 -20.48 26.73
CA TYR A 347 12.53 -19.55 25.80
C TYR A 347 11.54 -18.53 25.24
N TYR A 348 10.40 -18.98 24.69
CA TYR A 348 9.40 -18.08 24.12
C TYR A 348 8.72 -17.21 25.18
N GLN A 349 8.50 -17.73 26.39
CA GLN A 349 7.98 -16.94 27.51
C GLN A 349 8.93 -15.81 27.92
N VAL A 350 10.24 -16.10 27.98
CA VAL A 350 11.26 -15.07 28.24
C VAL A 350 11.33 -14.07 27.09
N ALA A 351 11.27 -14.54 25.84
CA ALA A 351 11.25 -13.67 24.66
C ALA A 351 10.04 -12.72 24.68
N GLN A 352 8.84 -13.23 24.98
CA GLN A 352 7.63 -12.42 25.14
C GLN A 352 7.77 -11.42 26.28
N THR A 353 8.25 -11.85 27.45
CA THR A 353 8.45 -10.96 28.61
C THR A 353 9.43 -9.84 28.28
N LEU A 354 10.50 -10.13 27.53
CA LEU A 354 11.45 -9.13 27.07
C LEU A 354 10.84 -8.20 26.03
N ALA A 355 10.01 -8.70 25.12
CA ALA A 355 9.29 -7.89 24.14
C ALA A 355 8.30 -6.93 24.83
N ASP A 356 7.46 -7.43 25.75
CA ASP A 356 6.53 -6.62 26.52
C ASP A 356 7.26 -5.56 27.36
N LYS A 357 8.39 -5.93 27.97
CA LYS A 357 9.23 -5.00 28.73
C LYS A 357 9.80 -3.91 27.83
N ARG A 358 10.30 -4.26 26.64
CA ARG A 358 10.79 -3.29 25.64
C ARG A 358 9.68 -2.37 25.18
N GLN A 359 8.50 -2.90 24.86
CA GLN A 359 7.35 -2.10 24.43
C GLN A 359 6.94 -1.09 25.51
N LYS A 360 6.89 -1.53 26.79
CA LYS A 360 6.62 -0.62 27.92
C LYS A 360 7.71 0.45 28.07
N GLN A 361 8.98 0.08 27.91
CA GLN A 361 10.10 1.04 27.96
C GLN A 361 10.05 2.03 26.81
N GLN A 362 9.73 1.59 25.59
CA GLN A 362 9.55 2.44 24.41
C GLN A 362 8.39 3.41 24.60
N ALA A 363 7.23 2.94 25.07
CA ALA A 363 6.09 3.80 25.36
C ALA A 363 6.40 4.87 26.43
N GLN A 364 7.23 4.54 27.43
CA GLN A 364 7.70 5.51 28.42
C GLN A 364 8.71 6.50 27.81
N ALA A 365 9.62 6.02 26.96
CA ALA A 365 10.62 6.84 26.29
C ALA A 365 9.99 7.80 25.26
N ALA A 366 8.93 7.37 24.57
CA ALA A 366 8.20 8.19 23.60
C ALA A 366 7.62 9.48 24.21
N ALA A 367 7.38 9.52 25.52
CA ALA A 367 6.93 10.72 26.23
C ALA A 367 8.07 11.65 26.68
N GLN A 368 9.33 11.28 26.43
CA GLN A 368 10.51 12.01 26.88
C GLN A 368 11.26 12.63 25.71
N LEU A 369 11.86 13.80 25.96
CA LEU A 369 12.78 14.43 25.01
C LEU A 369 14.06 13.58 24.92
N ALA A 370 14.58 13.40 23.71
CA ALA A 370 15.85 12.72 23.47
C ALA A 370 17.06 13.54 23.93
N TYR A 371 17.76 13.02 24.94
CA TYR A 371 19.04 13.51 25.43
C TYR A 371 20.06 12.39 25.53
N SER A 372 21.31 12.67 25.17
CA SER A 372 22.43 11.82 25.51
C SER A 372 22.74 11.85 27.02
N ARG A 373 23.55 10.91 27.51
CA ARG A 373 23.97 10.88 28.92
C ARG A 373 24.80 12.08 29.36
N ASP A 374 25.44 12.77 28.41
CA ASP A 374 26.18 14.02 28.60
C ASP A 374 25.33 15.27 28.29
N ASN A 375 23.99 15.13 28.31
CA ASN A 375 23.02 16.21 28.13
C ASN A 375 23.09 16.92 26.75
N LYS A 376 23.54 16.22 25.71
CA LYS A 376 23.38 16.70 24.32
C LYS A 376 21.96 16.41 23.87
N ARG A 377 21.26 17.47 23.49
CA ARG A 377 19.93 17.42 22.92
C ARG A 377 20.02 16.99 21.46
N ILE A 378 19.11 16.11 21.04
CA ILE A 378 18.85 15.81 19.63
C ILE A 378 17.34 15.77 19.42
N ASP A 379 16.86 16.38 18.35
CA ASP A 379 15.45 16.33 18.01
C ASP A 379 15.15 15.05 17.22
N ILE A 380 14.15 14.28 17.66
CA ILE A 380 13.72 13.07 16.97
C ILE A 380 12.42 13.36 16.23
N ALA A 381 12.45 13.32 14.90
CA ALA A 381 11.33 13.71 14.07
C ALA A 381 10.86 12.56 13.17
N ALA A 382 9.66 12.71 12.60
CA ALA A 382 9.09 11.74 11.68
C ALA A 382 9.13 12.21 10.22
N ASN A 383 9.35 11.25 9.31
CA ASN A 383 9.10 11.38 7.89
C ASN A 383 7.68 10.87 7.61
N ILE A 384 6.81 11.70 7.04
CA ILE A 384 5.43 11.33 6.69
C ILE A 384 5.08 11.72 5.25
N GLY A 385 4.15 10.98 4.64
CA GLY A 385 3.60 11.28 3.31
C GLY A 385 2.20 11.91 3.33
N THR A 386 1.47 11.69 4.43
CA THR A 386 0.10 12.15 4.59
C THR A 386 -0.15 12.68 6.01
N ALA A 387 -1.14 13.57 6.17
CA ALA A 387 -1.52 14.09 7.48
C ALA A 387 -2.05 12.99 8.43
N LEU A 388 -2.54 11.87 7.88
CA LEU A 388 -3.07 10.73 8.64
C LEU A 388 -1.98 9.97 9.42
N GLU A 389 -0.72 10.06 8.99
CA GLU A 389 0.40 9.40 9.66
C GLU A 389 0.87 10.15 10.92
N ALA A 390 0.56 11.45 11.03
CA ALA A 390 1.09 12.31 12.08
C ALA A 390 0.68 11.89 13.51
N PRO A 391 -0.59 11.53 13.81
CA PRO A 391 -0.96 11.06 15.14
C PRO A 391 -0.19 9.81 15.57
N GLY A 392 0.02 8.85 14.65
CA GLY A 392 0.80 7.64 14.91
C GLY A 392 2.28 7.95 15.15
N ALA A 393 2.86 8.89 14.41
CA ALA A 393 4.22 9.36 14.62
C ALA A 393 4.41 10.02 15.99
N PHE A 394 3.50 10.92 16.41
CA PHE A 394 3.57 11.54 17.73
C PHE A 394 3.34 10.55 18.86
N ALA A 395 2.48 9.54 18.66
CA ALA A 395 2.28 8.46 19.63
C ALA A 395 3.55 7.61 19.83
N ASN A 396 4.37 7.47 18.79
CA ASN A 396 5.68 6.80 18.87
C ASN A 396 6.79 7.70 19.44
N GLY A 397 6.51 8.96 19.75
CA GLY A 397 7.46 9.88 20.39
C GLY A 397 8.14 10.86 19.45
N ALA A 398 7.62 11.04 18.23
CA ALA A 398 8.10 12.11 17.35
C ALA A 398 7.93 13.48 18.02
N GLU A 399 9.00 14.27 18.00
CA GLU A 399 9.10 15.62 18.57
C GLU A 399 8.74 16.69 17.53
N GLY A 400 8.60 16.26 16.27
CA GLY A 400 8.17 17.06 15.11
C GLY A 400 8.07 16.18 13.86
N VAL A 401 7.82 16.80 12.72
CA VAL A 401 7.93 16.17 11.41
C VAL A 401 9.08 16.85 10.67
N GLY A 402 10.21 16.15 10.53
CA GLY A 402 11.40 16.68 9.86
C GLY A 402 11.32 16.55 8.34
N LEU A 403 10.33 15.80 7.84
CA LEU A 403 10.01 15.72 6.42
C LEU A 403 8.53 15.37 6.19
N PHE A 404 7.74 16.35 5.79
CA PHE A 404 6.45 16.13 5.15
C PHE A 404 6.66 16.08 3.63
N ARG A 405 6.43 14.91 3.04
CA ARG A 405 6.52 14.68 1.59
C ARG A 405 5.22 15.11 0.92
N THR A 406 5.26 16.22 0.18
CA THR A 406 4.03 16.75 -0.44
C THR A 406 3.67 16.06 -1.75
N GLU A 407 4.55 15.22 -2.30
CA GLU A 407 4.34 14.66 -3.64
C GLU A 407 3.12 13.76 -3.73
N MET A 408 2.70 13.14 -2.61
CA MET A 408 1.48 12.33 -2.55
C MET A 408 0.22 13.14 -2.88
N LEU A 409 0.24 14.47 -2.68
CA LEU A 409 -0.85 15.36 -3.11
C LEU A 409 -0.87 15.61 -4.62
N TYR A 410 0.13 15.19 -5.37
CA TYR A 410 0.22 15.42 -6.82
C TYR A 410 0.14 14.11 -7.62
N MET A 411 0.37 12.97 -6.97
CA MET A 411 0.30 11.66 -7.62
C MET A 411 -1.15 11.14 -7.69
N ASP A 412 -1.36 10.13 -8.55
CA ASP A 412 -2.61 9.36 -8.71
C ASP A 412 -3.87 10.22 -8.94
N ARG A 413 -3.74 11.25 -9.80
CA ARG A 413 -4.82 12.19 -10.13
C ARG A 413 -4.70 12.78 -11.54
N ASP A 414 -5.83 13.25 -12.06
CA ASP A 414 -5.96 13.83 -13.42
C ASP A 414 -5.51 15.30 -13.50
N SER A 415 -5.40 16.01 -12.37
CA SER A 415 -5.04 17.43 -12.33
C SER A 415 -4.29 17.80 -11.04
N ALA A 416 -3.56 18.92 -11.08
CA ALA A 416 -2.87 19.43 -9.91
C ALA A 416 -3.83 19.78 -8.76
N PRO A 417 -3.46 19.50 -7.49
CA PRO A 417 -4.24 19.91 -6.33
C PRO A 417 -4.38 21.44 -6.29
N ASP A 418 -5.58 21.92 -6.00
CA ASP A 418 -5.81 23.35 -5.83
C ASP A 418 -5.25 23.88 -4.49
N GLU A 419 -5.28 25.20 -4.30
CA GLU A 419 -4.77 25.82 -3.08
C GLU A 419 -5.51 25.37 -1.81
N GLN A 420 -6.83 25.13 -1.93
CA GLN A 420 -7.68 24.81 -0.79
C GLN A 420 -7.45 23.37 -0.32
N GLU A 421 -7.35 22.42 -1.24
CA GLU A 421 -7.01 21.03 -0.95
C GLU A 421 -5.64 20.94 -0.26
N GLN A 422 -4.63 21.63 -0.80
CA GLN A 422 -3.30 21.66 -0.20
C GLN A 422 -3.33 22.31 1.19
N PHE A 423 -4.04 23.44 1.34
CA PHE A 423 -4.18 24.13 2.62
C PHE A 423 -4.81 23.23 3.68
N GLU A 424 -5.87 22.49 3.35
CA GLU A 424 -6.55 21.59 4.28
C GLU A 424 -5.62 20.45 4.72
N ALA A 425 -4.88 19.85 3.79
CA ALA A 425 -3.90 18.81 4.10
C ALA A 425 -2.79 19.32 5.04
N TYR A 426 -2.23 20.51 4.75
CA TYR A 426 -1.17 21.11 5.57
C TYR A 426 -1.68 21.60 6.92
N GLN A 427 -2.91 22.15 6.97
CA GLN A 427 -3.54 22.57 8.22
C GLN A 427 -3.79 21.37 9.13
N GLN A 428 -4.29 20.25 8.59
CA GLN A 428 -4.61 19.06 9.37
C GLN A 428 -3.39 18.54 10.13
N VAL A 429 -2.22 18.46 9.48
CA VAL A 429 -0.99 18.02 10.15
C VAL A 429 -0.50 19.02 11.19
N LEU A 430 -0.59 20.33 10.92
CA LEU A 430 -0.19 21.36 11.89
C LEU A 430 -1.07 21.35 13.14
N LEU A 431 -2.39 21.18 12.97
CA LEU A 431 -3.32 21.05 14.10
C LEU A 431 -3.03 19.80 14.93
N ALA A 432 -2.67 18.68 14.29
CA ALA A 432 -2.28 17.46 15.00
C ALA A 432 -0.94 17.61 15.74
N ALA A 433 -0.05 18.47 15.25
CA ALA A 433 1.27 18.73 15.81
C ALA A 433 1.24 19.60 17.07
N GLY A 434 0.28 20.53 17.16
CA GLY A 434 0.28 21.58 18.16
C GLY A 434 1.48 22.51 17.96
N ASP A 435 2.34 22.63 18.98
CA ASP A 435 3.53 23.49 18.92
C ASP A 435 4.74 22.84 18.22
N LYS A 436 4.66 21.54 17.89
CA LYS A 436 5.77 20.81 17.26
C LYS A 436 6.02 21.30 15.83
N PRO A 437 7.29 21.41 15.39
CA PRO A 437 7.63 21.86 14.04
C PRO A 437 7.23 20.83 12.97
N ILE A 438 6.70 21.32 11.86
CA ILE A 438 6.42 20.53 10.64
C ILE A 438 7.18 21.13 9.47
N ILE A 439 8.13 20.37 8.95
CA ILE A 439 8.95 20.76 7.80
C ILE A 439 8.28 20.26 6.51
N PHE A 440 7.64 21.17 5.79
CA PHE A 440 7.08 20.89 4.47
C PHE A 440 8.19 20.94 3.42
N ARG A 441 8.47 19.81 2.81
CA ARG A 441 9.29 19.78 1.60
C ARG A 441 8.42 20.17 0.41
N THR A 442 8.82 21.18 -0.34
CA THR A 442 8.12 21.54 -1.58
C THR A 442 8.19 20.40 -2.59
N MET A 443 7.32 20.43 -3.59
CA MET A 443 7.16 19.33 -4.52
C MET A 443 8.50 18.86 -5.14
N ASP A 444 8.92 17.63 -4.85
CA ASP A 444 10.03 16.92 -5.51
C ASP A 444 9.48 16.01 -6.60
N ILE A 445 8.98 16.64 -7.68
CA ILE A 445 8.36 16.01 -8.85
C ILE A 445 9.34 16.02 -10.02
N GLY A 446 9.22 15.06 -10.93
CA GLY A 446 10.15 14.84 -12.03
C GLY A 446 11.19 13.78 -11.66
N GLY A 447 11.96 13.33 -12.64
CA GLY A 447 12.84 12.18 -12.46
C GLY A 447 12.08 10.86 -12.69
N ASP A 448 12.06 10.00 -11.67
CA ASP A 448 11.39 8.70 -11.68
C ASP A 448 9.87 8.78 -11.40
N LYS A 449 9.39 9.93 -10.92
CA LYS A 449 7.98 10.15 -10.55
C LYS A 449 7.20 10.76 -11.72
N SER A 450 6.41 9.94 -12.41
CA SER A 450 5.56 10.37 -13.52
C SER A 450 4.30 11.09 -13.02
N ILE A 451 4.05 12.30 -13.54
CA ILE A 451 2.81 13.05 -13.30
C ILE A 451 2.21 13.41 -14.66
N PRO A 452 1.24 12.63 -15.16
CA PRO A 452 0.77 12.72 -16.55
C PRO A 452 0.30 14.13 -16.94
N TYR A 453 -0.43 14.83 -16.07
CA TYR A 453 -0.98 16.15 -16.38
C TYR A 453 0.05 17.29 -16.43
N LEU A 454 1.30 17.05 -16.01
CA LEU A 454 2.40 18.03 -16.14
C LEU A 454 3.16 17.89 -17.47
N ASN A 455 2.89 16.85 -18.27
CA ASN A 455 3.53 16.62 -19.57
C ASN A 455 5.07 16.73 -19.54
N ILE A 456 5.69 16.29 -18.44
CA ILE A 456 7.15 16.35 -18.28
C ILE A 456 7.76 15.34 -19.27
N PRO A 457 8.70 15.78 -20.15
CA PRO A 457 9.30 14.90 -21.13
C PRO A 457 10.11 13.79 -20.46
N GLN A 458 10.08 12.59 -21.04
CA GLN A 458 10.92 11.48 -20.58
C GLN A 458 12.40 11.81 -20.83
N GLU A 459 13.25 11.57 -19.84
CA GLU A 459 14.69 11.80 -19.91
C GLU A 459 15.47 10.48 -19.84
N GLU A 460 16.66 10.45 -20.46
CA GLU A 460 17.57 9.30 -20.36
C GLU A 460 18.11 9.11 -18.95
N ASN A 461 18.36 10.22 -18.22
CA ASN A 461 18.90 10.20 -16.87
C ASN A 461 18.05 11.05 -15.93
N PRO A 462 16.84 10.58 -15.55
CA PRO A 462 15.89 11.38 -14.80
C PRO A 462 16.41 11.83 -13.43
N PHE A 463 17.28 11.03 -12.79
CA PHE A 463 17.94 11.42 -11.55
C PHE A 463 18.88 12.63 -11.71
N LEU A 464 19.48 12.85 -12.88
CA LEU A 464 20.34 14.01 -13.11
C LEU A 464 19.60 15.20 -13.73
N GLY A 465 18.35 15.01 -14.13
CA GLY A 465 17.62 15.88 -15.04
C GLY A 465 16.62 16.84 -14.37
N TYR A 466 15.46 16.92 -14.99
CA TYR A 466 14.43 17.93 -14.81
C TYR A 466 13.46 17.57 -13.67
N ARG A 467 13.87 17.89 -12.43
CA ARG A 467 13.10 17.60 -11.21
C ARG A 467 13.19 18.67 -10.13
N ALA A 468 12.23 18.66 -9.21
CA ALA A 468 12.21 19.48 -7.99
C ALA A 468 12.43 20.97 -8.28
N VAL A 469 13.31 21.67 -7.56
CA VAL A 469 13.52 23.13 -7.73
C VAL A 469 13.85 23.55 -9.17
N ARG A 470 14.33 22.61 -10.01
CA ARG A 470 14.68 22.88 -11.40
C ARG A 470 13.44 23.05 -12.29
N ILE A 471 12.30 22.45 -11.94
CA ILE A 471 11.05 22.58 -12.70
C ILE A 471 10.23 23.81 -12.27
N TYR A 472 10.51 24.38 -11.10
CA TYR A 472 9.68 25.45 -10.52
C TYR A 472 9.55 26.68 -11.42
N PRO A 473 10.58 27.13 -12.18
CA PRO A 473 10.42 28.28 -13.08
C PRO A 473 9.39 28.06 -14.20
N GLU A 474 9.31 26.85 -14.78
CA GLU A 474 8.31 26.53 -15.80
C GLU A 474 6.92 26.38 -15.17
N PHE A 475 6.85 25.72 -14.02
CA PHE A 475 5.61 25.50 -13.28
C PHE A 475 5.41 26.51 -12.15
N ALA A 476 5.76 27.78 -12.37
CA ALA A 476 5.76 28.80 -11.32
C ALA A 476 4.37 29.03 -10.70
N GLY A 477 3.30 28.87 -11.50
CA GLY A 477 1.92 28.92 -11.00
C GLY A 477 1.63 27.81 -9.99
N LEU A 478 2.02 26.57 -10.30
CA LEU A 478 1.87 25.41 -9.42
C LEU A 478 2.65 25.59 -8.13
N PHE A 479 3.90 26.04 -8.24
CA PHE A 479 4.76 26.31 -7.09
C PHE A 479 4.18 27.42 -6.21
N ARG A 480 3.66 28.50 -6.81
CA ARG A 480 3.03 29.59 -6.07
C ARG A 480 1.76 29.14 -5.35
N THR A 481 0.92 28.31 -5.97
CA THR A 481 -0.23 27.68 -5.31
C THR A 481 0.21 26.91 -4.05
N GLN A 482 1.29 26.13 -4.15
CA GLN A 482 1.84 25.41 -3.00
C GLN A 482 2.33 26.34 -1.89
N LEU A 483 3.10 27.37 -2.25
CA LEU A 483 3.57 28.36 -1.28
C LEU A 483 2.41 29.07 -0.57
N ARG A 484 1.37 29.46 -1.32
CA ARG A 484 0.18 30.11 -0.76
C ARG A 484 -0.53 29.21 0.24
N ALA A 485 -0.73 27.93 -0.11
CA ALA A 485 -1.33 26.95 0.78
C ALA A 485 -0.52 26.75 2.07
N ILE A 486 0.81 26.60 1.97
CA ILE A 486 1.69 26.44 3.14
C ILE A 486 1.66 27.70 4.02
N LEU A 487 1.75 28.89 3.44
CA LEU A 487 1.72 30.17 4.19
C LEU A 487 0.37 30.39 4.90
N ARG A 488 -0.74 29.97 4.29
CA ARG A 488 -2.05 29.96 4.95
C ARG A 488 -2.06 28.98 6.12
N ALA A 489 -1.60 27.75 5.90
CA ALA A 489 -1.56 26.70 6.92
C ALA A 489 -0.64 27.08 8.10
N ALA A 490 0.47 27.75 7.84
CA ALA A 490 1.42 28.26 8.83
C ALA A 490 0.79 29.21 9.89
N SER A 491 -0.42 29.74 9.66
CA SER A 491 -1.16 30.49 10.67
C SER A 491 -1.76 29.64 11.79
N PHE A 492 -1.71 28.31 11.66
CA PHE A 492 -2.32 27.34 12.57
C PHE A 492 -1.31 26.51 13.37
N GLY A 493 -0.01 26.65 13.13
CA GLY A 493 1.04 25.90 13.84
C GLY A 493 2.44 26.27 13.37
N ASN A 494 3.44 25.54 13.87
CA ASN A 494 4.85 25.77 13.54
C ASN A 494 5.23 25.12 12.20
N ALA A 495 4.98 25.83 11.11
CA ALA A 495 5.34 25.39 9.76
C ALA A 495 6.74 25.89 9.35
N GLN A 496 7.52 25.01 8.76
CA GLN A 496 8.81 25.32 8.13
C GLN A 496 8.79 24.85 6.67
N LEU A 497 9.58 25.49 5.83
CA LEU A 497 9.65 25.20 4.40
C LEU A 497 11.04 24.68 4.03
N MET A 498 11.09 23.61 3.25
CA MET A 498 12.34 23.02 2.76
C MET A 498 12.32 22.81 1.25
N ILE A 499 13.36 23.29 0.57
CA ILE A 499 13.49 23.17 -0.89
C ILE A 499 14.41 21.99 -1.26
N PRO A 500 13.93 21.01 -2.06
CA PRO A 500 14.74 19.88 -2.51
C PRO A 500 15.63 20.20 -3.73
N MET A 501 16.66 19.37 -3.96
CA MET A 501 17.52 19.37 -5.15
C MET A 501 18.22 20.71 -5.47
N VAL A 502 18.46 21.52 -4.45
CA VAL A 502 19.15 22.81 -4.56
C VAL A 502 20.62 22.56 -4.87
N HIS A 503 21.17 23.32 -5.82
CA HIS A 503 22.59 23.26 -6.17
C HIS A 503 23.27 24.63 -6.32
N SER A 504 22.49 25.72 -6.42
CA SER A 504 23.00 27.09 -6.54
C SER A 504 22.20 28.09 -5.68
N LEU A 505 22.83 29.21 -5.32
CA LEU A 505 22.20 30.27 -4.53
C LEU A 505 21.08 30.98 -5.31
N ASP A 506 21.21 31.12 -6.62
CA ASP A 506 20.20 31.76 -7.47
C ASP A 506 18.83 31.10 -7.34
N GLN A 507 18.80 29.77 -7.14
CA GLN A 507 17.56 29.03 -6.91
C GLN A 507 16.87 29.47 -5.62
N ILE A 508 17.62 29.71 -4.55
CA ILE A 508 17.08 30.16 -3.26
C ILE A 508 16.65 31.62 -3.31
N LEU A 509 17.43 32.48 -3.97
CA LEU A 509 17.04 33.87 -4.18
C LEU A 509 15.74 33.96 -4.99
N TRP A 510 15.59 33.12 -6.02
CA TRP A 510 14.34 33.02 -6.78
C TRP A 510 13.17 32.53 -5.93
N VAL A 511 13.36 31.47 -5.13
CA VAL A 511 12.33 30.95 -4.22
C VAL A 511 11.89 32.02 -3.21
N LYS A 512 12.81 32.76 -2.60
CA LYS A 512 12.48 33.90 -1.71
C LYS A 512 11.63 34.93 -2.43
N GLY A 513 11.93 35.22 -3.69
CA GLY A 513 11.12 36.08 -4.55
C GLY A 513 9.69 35.58 -4.73
N GLU A 514 9.49 34.28 -4.99
CA GLU A 514 8.15 33.69 -5.11
C GLU A 514 7.40 33.64 -3.77
N ILE A 515 8.07 33.44 -2.64
CA ILE A 515 7.45 33.55 -1.31
C ILE A 515 6.90 34.96 -1.09
N GLN A 516 7.67 36.00 -1.41
CA GLN A 516 7.20 37.39 -1.28
C GLN A 516 6.01 37.68 -2.20
N LYS A 517 6.01 37.17 -3.43
CA LYS A 517 4.85 37.28 -4.34
C LYS A 517 3.62 36.59 -3.75
N ALA A 518 3.75 35.37 -3.24
CA ALA A 518 2.66 34.63 -2.61
C ALA A 518 2.08 35.40 -1.40
N ILE A 519 2.92 36.00 -0.55
CA ILE A 519 2.48 36.84 0.57
C ILE A 519 1.69 38.06 0.08
N VAL A 520 2.20 38.78 -0.94
CA VAL A 520 1.51 39.95 -1.50
C VAL A 520 0.15 39.57 -2.08
N GLU A 521 0.06 38.46 -2.80
CA GLU A 521 -1.21 37.98 -3.35
C GLU A 521 -2.18 37.56 -2.24
N LEU A 522 -1.73 36.85 -1.20
CA LEU A 522 -2.58 36.48 -0.05
C LEU A 522 -3.10 37.70 0.70
N LYS A 523 -2.26 38.73 0.88
CA LYS A 523 -2.66 40.03 1.46
C LYS A 523 -3.73 40.71 0.62
N ARG A 524 -3.55 40.74 -0.70
CA ARG A 524 -4.52 41.32 -1.64
C ARG A 524 -5.85 40.58 -1.59
N ASP A 525 -5.80 39.25 -1.49
CA ASP A 525 -6.99 38.38 -1.48
C ASP A 525 -7.68 38.35 -0.08
N GLY A 526 -7.08 38.98 0.94
CA GLY A 526 -7.64 39.08 2.29
C GLY A 526 -7.60 37.76 3.08
N LEU A 527 -6.76 36.80 2.69
CA LEU A 527 -6.66 35.49 3.32
C LEU A 527 -5.69 35.52 4.50
N ARG A 528 -6.04 34.84 5.60
CA ARG A 528 -5.15 34.70 6.77
C ARG A 528 -3.91 33.87 6.39
N HIS A 529 -2.72 34.39 6.70
CA HIS A 529 -1.44 33.76 6.37
C HIS A 529 -0.34 34.20 7.33
N ALA A 530 0.77 33.45 7.36
CA ALA A 530 1.98 33.83 8.07
C ALA A 530 2.78 34.88 7.27
N GLU A 531 3.28 35.92 7.95
CA GLU A 531 4.08 36.98 7.30
C GLU A 531 5.50 36.53 6.95
N THR A 532 5.99 35.51 7.64
CA THR A 532 7.31 34.90 7.44
C THR A 532 7.21 33.40 7.66
N ILE A 533 8.15 32.66 7.11
CA ILE A 533 8.28 31.21 7.29
C ILE A 533 9.76 30.86 7.36
N THR A 534 10.12 29.96 8.27
CA THR A 534 11.49 29.44 8.36
C THR A 534 11.81 28.66 7.08
N LEU A 535 12.90 29.01 6.42
CA LEU A 535 13.29 28.46 5.13
C LEU A 535 14.59 27.67 5.25
N GLY A 536 14.55 26.39 4.90
CA GLY A 536 15.73 25.53 4.79
C GLY A 536 15.86 24.91 3.41
N ILE A 537 16.94 24.15 3.23
CA ILE A 537 17.18 23.36 2.02
C ILE A 537 17.46 21.91 2.36
N MET A 538 17.05 21.02 1.45
CA MET A 538 17.53 19.66 1.48
C MET A 538 18.90 19.61 0.80
N VAL A 539 19.91 19.19 1.56
CA VAL A 539 21.29 19.06 1.10
C VAL A 539 21.44 17.67 0.49
N GLU A 540 21.24 17.60 -0.81
CA GLU A 540 21.21 16.37 -1.61
C GLU A 540 22.22 16.39 -2.75
N VAL A 541 22.58 17.59 -3.23
CA VAL A 541 23.53 17.76 -4.33
C VAL A 541 24.92 18.05 -3.76
N PRO A 542 25.96 17.25 -4.07
CA PRO A 542 27.29 17.42 -3.48
C PRO A 542 27.92 18.80 -3.67
N SER A 543 27.54 19.54 -4.73
CA SER A 543 28.04 20.91 -4.97
C SER A 543 27.72 21.86 -3.80
N VAL A 544 26.60 21.66 -3.11
CA VAL A 544 26.18 22.49 -1.96
C VAL A 544 27.20 22.42 -0.83
N CYS A 545 27.84 21.26 -0.59
CA CYS A 545 28.84 21.10 0.47
C CYS A 545 30.02 22.08 0.32
N TYR A 546 30.37 22.45 -0.90
CA TYR A 546 31.53 23.32 -1.18
C TYR A 546 31.23 24.81 -1.03
N ILE A 547 29.96 25.19 -0.95
CA ILE A 547 29.50 26.59 -0.84
C ILE A 547 28.44 26.76 0.26
N ILE A 548 28.40 25.83 1.22
CA ILE A 548 27.38 25.80 2.27
C ILE A 548 27.46 27.03 3.18
N ASP A 549 28.65 27.61 3.34
CA ASP A 549 28.89 28.86 4.06
C ASP A 549 28.14 30.04 3.43
N HIS A 550 28.02 30.08 2.10
CA HIS A 550 27.20 31.08 1.42
C HIS A 550 25.70 30.81 1.61
N PHE A 551 25.27 29.55 1.59
CA PHE A 551 23.87 29.21 1.87
C PHE A 551 23.46 29.61 3.29
N CYS A 552 24.37 29.56 4.27
CA CYS A 552 24.07 29.97 5.65
C CYS A 552 23.59 31.43 5.76
N ASP A 553 23.99 32.30 4.83
CA ASP A 553 23.53 33.69 4.82
C ASP A 553 22.09 33.82 4.28
N GLU A 554 21.60 32.79 3.56
CA GLU A 554 20.30 32.81 2.89
C GLU A 554 19.25 31.88 3.51
N VAL A 555 19.62 30.84 4.25
CA VAL A 555 18.66 29.85 4.81
C VAL A 555 18.82 29.69 6.31
N ASP A 556 17.77 29.22 6.97
CA ASP A 556 17.69 29.06 8.42
C ASP A 556 18.21 27.71 8.90
N PHE A 557 18.11 26.67 8.07
CA PHE A 557 18.54 25.32 8.41
C PHE A 557 18.85 24.46 7.19
N PHE A 558 19.46 23.30 7.45
CA PHE A 558 19.78 22.30 6.45
C PHE A 558 19.23 20.94 6.87
N SER A 559 18.73 20.15 5.92
CA SER A 559 18.42 18.73 6.16
C SER A 559 19.12 17.86 5.14
N ILE A 560 19.90 16.89 5.58
CA ILE A 560 20.62 15.98 4.69
C ILE A 560 19.64 14.95 4.12
N GLY A 561 19.43 14.99 2.80
CA GLY A 561 18.79 13.89 2.07
C GLY A 561 19.84 12.83 1.75
N SER A 562 20.14 11.95 2.71
CA SER A 562 21.23 10.96 2.57
C SER A 562 21.06 10.03 1.37
N ASN A 563 19.81 9.83 0.96
CA ASN A 563 19.41 8.97 -0.14
C ASN A 563 20.05 9.42 -1.45
N ASP A 564 19.63 10.61 -1.92
CA ASP A 564 20.13 11.24 -3.14
C ASP A 564 21.59 11.71 -2.99
N MET A 565 21.99 12.20 -1.81
CA MET A 565 23.38 12.60 -1.56
C MET A 565 24.37 11.46 -1.77
N THR A 566 24.07 10.26 -1.27
CA THR A 566 24.94 9.08 -1.46
C THR A 566 24.98 8.67 -2.94
N GLN A 567 23.84 8.73 -3.61
CA GLN A 567 23.72 8.40 -5.03
C GLN A 567 24.56 9.33 -5.90
N TYR A 568 24.49 10.65 -5.70
CA TYR A 568 25.28 11.60 -6.48
C TYR A 568 26.75 11.63 -6.08
N LEU A 569 27.08 11.47 -4.80
CA LEU A 569 28.47 11.46 -4.36
C LEU A 569 29.26 10.28 -4.98
N TYR A 570 28.62 9.13 -5.15
CA TYR A 570 29.25 7.93 -5.72
C TYR A 570 28.90 7.65 -7.17
N ALA A 571 27.98 8.41 -7.76
CA ALA A 571 27.39 8.10 -9.06
C ALA A 571 26.83 6.67 -9.12
N VAL A 572 26.12 6.25 -8.07
CA VAL A 572 25.53 4.91 -7.94
C VAL A 572 24.02 5.03 -7.80
N ASP A 573 23.29 4.52 -8.80
CA ASP A 573 21.84 4.36 -8.73
C ASP A 573 21.49 3.19 -7.79
N ARG A 574 20.82 3.51 -6.68
CA ARG A 574 20.37 2.52 -5.69
C ARG A 574 19.32 1.55 -6.23
N ASN A 575 18.57 1.96 -7.26
CA ASN A 575 17.54 1.13 -7.89
C ASN A 575 18.13 0.17 -8.93
N ASN A 576 19.41 0.30 -9.25
CA ASN A 576 20.10 -0.59 -10.20
C ASN A 576 20.79 -1.76 -9.45
N PRO A 577 20.28 -3.00 -9.56
CA PRO A 577 20.81 -4.13 -8.78
C PRO A 577 22.28 -4.47 -9.06
N ARG A 578 22.83 -4.04 -10.20
CA ARG A 578 24.23 -4.31 -10.57
C ARG A 578 25.21 -3.44 -9.79
N VAL A 579 24.78 -2.26 -9.34
CA VAL A 579 25.63 -1.28 -8.66
C VAL A 579 25.14 -0.93 -7.26
N SER A 580 23.92 -1.31 -6.88
CA SER A 580 23.39 -1.08 -5.53
C SER A 580 24.28 -1.62 -4.39
N PRO A 581 25.09 -2.69 -4.54
CA PRO A 581 26.06 -3.06 -3.48
C PRO A 581 27.16 -2.02 -3.21
N LEU A 582 27.39 -1.09 -4.15
CA LEU A 582 28.33 0.03 -4.00
C LEU A 582 27.69 1.23 -3.29
N TYR A 583 26.36 1.25 -3.14
CA TYR A 583 25.64 2.29 -2.41
C TYR A 583 25.92 2.14 -0.91
N ASN A 584 26.79 3.00 -0.38
CA ASN A 584 27.21 2.92 1.02
C ASN A 584 27.30 4.32 1.67
N PRO A 585 26.31 4.69 2.52
CA PRO A 585 26.22 6.01 3.15
C PRO A 585 27.12 6.18 4.40
N ILE A 586 28.07 5.27 4.65
CA ILE A 586 28.98 5.34 5.82
C ILE A 586 30.46 5.26 5.46
N THR A 587 30.81 5.43 4.19
CA THR A 587 32.23 5.45 3.79
C THR A 587 32.90 6.76 4.23
N PRO A 588 34.23 6.79 4.39
CA PRO A 588 34.95 7.96 4.90
C PRO A 588 34.72 9.26 4.11
N SER A 589 34.50 9.19 2.79
CA SER A 589 34.17 10.35 1.96
C SER A 589 32.83 10.97 2.32
N PHE A 590 31.79 10.16 2.53
CA PHE A 590 30.47 10.64 2.95
C PHE A 590 30.54 11.27 4.34
N LEU A 591 31.22 10.60 5.29
CA LEU A 591 31.33 11.08 6.67
C LEU A 591 32.12 12.38 6.78
N ARG A 592 33.20 12.55 6.00
CA ARG A 592 33.94 13.82 5.94
C ARG A 592 33.11 14.95 5.36
N MET A 593 32.34 14.67 4.31
CA MET A 593 31.42 15.63 3.72
C MET A 593 30.34 16.04 4.73
N LEU A 594 29.72 15.09 5.45
CA LEU A 594 28.78 15.40 6.53
C LEU A 594 29.42 16.25 7.62
N GLN A 595 30.62 15.89 8.08
CA GLN A 595 31.35 16.65 9.09
C GLN A 595 31.60 18.08 8.64
N GLN A 596 32.00 18.28 7.37
CA GLN A 596 32.22 19.61 6.81
C GLN A 596 30.91 20.42 6.80
N ILE A 597 29.80 19.82 6.36
CA ILE A 597 28.48 20.47 6.34
C ILE A 597 28.07 20.91 7.75
N VAL A 598 28.07 19.98 8.70
CA VAL A 598 27.66 20.24 10.09
C VAL A 598 28.54 21.30 10.74
N THR A 599 29.87 21.14 10.63
CA THR A 599 30.82 22.09 11.23
C THR A 599 30.64 23.50 10.67
N THR A 600 30.48 23.63 9.36
CA THR A 600 30.34 24.94 8.70
C THR A 600 29.01 25.60 9.04
N ALA A 601 27.91 24.83 9.04
CA ALA A 601 26.59 25.32 9.43
C ALA A 601 26.56 25.79 10.90
N HIS A 602 27.11 24.99 11.81
CA HIS A 602 27.21 25.33 13.23
C HIS A 602 28.05 26.58 13.48
N GLN A 603 29.17 26.76 12.76
CA GLN A 603 29.98 27.98 12.85
C GLN A 603 29.21 29.25 12.45
N ARG A 604 28.18 29.11 11.61
CA ARG A 604 27.28 30.18 11.19
C ARG A 604 25.98 30.21 12.00
N GLY A 605 25.87 29.41 13.06
CA GLY A 605 24.70 29.36 13.95
C GLY A 605 23.46 28.71 13.32
N LYS A 606 23.63 27.87 12.31
CA LYS A 606 22.55 27.10 11.64
C LYS A 606 22.58 25.68 12.14
N TRP A 607 21.41 25.04 12.23
CA TRP A 607 21.28 23.65 12.63
C TRP A 607 21.16 22.72 11.41
N VAL A 608 21.53 21.45 11.59
CA VAL A 608 21.55 20.45 10.52
C VAL A 608 20.83 19.17 10.96
N GLY A 609 19.76 18.85 10.24
CA GLY A 609 19.03 17.58 10.36
C GLY A 609 19.43 16.55 9.31
N ILE A 610 18.84 15.35 9.41
CA ILE A 610 18.91 14.30 8.39
C ILE A 610 17.56 13.62 8.24
N CYS A 611 17.04 13.53 7.01
CA CYS A 611 15.71 12.95 6.73
C CYS A 611 15.75 11.74 5.79
N GLY A 612 16.93 11.36 5.32
CA GLY A 612 17.13 10.12 4.56
C GLY A 612 17.19 8.89 5.46
N GLU A 613 17.20 7.70 4.86
CA GLU A 613 17.10 6.41 5.59
C GLU A 613 18.21 6.23 6.63
N LEU A 614 19.38 6.83 6.39
CA LEU A 614 20.50 6.79 7.32
C LEU A 614 20.12 7.31 8.73
N GLY A 615 19.21 8.28 8.82
CA GLY A 615 18.74 8.84 10.09
C GLY A 615 18.01 7.84 10.98
N GLY A 616 17.37 6.82 10.38
CA GLY A 616 16.63 5.76 11.09
C GLY A 616 17.46 4.51 11.39
N GLU A 617 18.74 4.48 11.02
CA GLU A 617 19.59 3.31 11.21
C GLU A 617 20.32 3.33 12.57
N SER A 618 19.73 2.64 13.54
CA SER A 618 20.24 2.54 14.93
C SER A 618 21.71 2.15 15.05
N ARG A 619 22.23 1.36 14.10
CA ARG A 619 23.65 0.96 14.06
C ARG A 619 24.59 2.15 13.87
N TYR A 620 24.13 3.21 13.22
CA TYR A 620 24.91 4.40 12.90
C TYR A 620 24.58 5.61 13.78
N LEU A 621 23.58 5.50 14.66
CA LEU A 621 23.20 6.56 15.60
C LEU A 621 24.40 7.16 16.38
N PRO A 622 25.34 6.37 16.97
CA PRO A 622 26.48 6.95 17.67
C PRO A 622 27.38 7.80 16.78
N LEU A 623 27.49 7.45 15.50
CA LEU A 623 28.28 8.18 14.52
C LEU A 623 27.60 9.50 14.15
N LEU A 624 26.29 9.47 13.90
CA LEU A 624 25.48 10.66 13.59
C LEU A 624 25.48 11.66 14.76
N LEU A 625 25.35 11.17 15.99
CA LEU A 625 25.49 11.97 17.22
C LEU A 625 26.90 12.56 17.35
N GLY A 626 27.94 11.75 17.09
CA GLY A 626 29.33 12.19 17.14
C GLY A 626 29.71 13.22 16.07
N LEU A 627 29.01 13.24 14.94
CA LEU A 627 29.13 14.26 13.91
C LEU A 627 28.47 15.59 14.30
N GLY A 628 27.54 15.58 15.27
CA GLY A 628 26.85 16.76 15.76
C GLY A 628 25.56 17.09 15.01
N LEU A 629 24.85 16.10 14.43
CA LEU A 629 23.53 16.36 13.86
C LEU A 629 22.54 16.78 14.96
N ASP A 630 21.71 17.78 14.65
CA ASP A 630 20.75 18.39 15.58
C ASP A 630 19.38 17.71 15.54
N GLU A 631 19.00 17.15 14.38
CA GLU A 631 17.71 16.47 14.16
C GLU A 631 17.90 15.14 13.40
N LEU A 632 17.23 14.07 13.82
CA LEU A 632 17.08 12.82 13.07
C LEU A 632 15.62 12.61 12.70
N SER A 633 15.31 12.67 11.41
CA SER A 633 13.96 12.43 10.89
C SER A 633 13.85 11.09 10.17
N MET A 634 12.96 10.23 10.63
CA MET A 634 12.87 8.82 10.19
C MET A 634 11.43 8.32 10.08
N SER A 635 11.22 7.13 9.51
CA SER A 635 9.89 6.52 9.51
C SER A 635 9.40 6.27 10.94
N SER A 636 8.11 6.52 11.21
CA SER A 636 7.50 6.38 12.54
C SER A 636 7.85 5.08 13.31
N PRO A 637 7.93 3.88 12.69
CA PRO A 637 8.31 2.65 13.41
C PRO A 637 9.78 2.55 13.84
N ARG A 638 10.63 3.49 13.43
CA ARG A 638 12.08 3.53 13.73
C ARG A 638 12.44 4.50 14.86
N ILE A 639 11.50 5.36 15.26
CA ILE A 639 11.55 6.19 16.47
C ILE A 639 11.48 5.26 17.68
#